data_AF-A0A0W0YHZ5-F1
#
_entry.id   AF-A0A0W0YHZ5-F1
#
_cell.length_a   1.000
_cell.length_b   1.000
_cell.length_c   1.000
_cell.angle_alpha   90.00
_cell.angle_beta   90.00
_cell.angle_gamma   90.00
#
_symmetry.space_group_name_H-M   'P 1'
#
loop_
_entity.id
_entity.type
_entity.pdbx_description
1 polymer ?
#
loop_
_entity_poly.entity_id
_entity_poly.type
_entity_poly.pdbx_seq_one_letter_code
_entity_poly.pdbx_strand_id
1 'polypeptide(L)'
;METALQFSHLNSLNYYLETLANDDLHDIVSKAAWFGALDVFQYLEKQVPNKLQSIIETHFSYYYNQAAQSNQLDILKYLEQKAPKKLEQMIEANKYFDGFFWAAYHGHLDILIHLTEKAPEKLEVMATASNFSAFREAASQKKLQVVKFLAEKIPHKLNEMLAASEFYALRYAAANNGEEVIQYLLSYPSTFAYAESHTREYNGSVWDFMMRKLSTLRTQQQEAEATNLDTVFDVASDEEAKLLFYIARNLIRRNDTILIDDLHFLLGIPAVKALAHTAVTLHQQPNELLRLALSVGNQEATTVLLNIPAVQHLAEQSNYYRQELQGRFNLRTLAADRESAMTALTQGEQQQLQAMAKRYQPLLKQAGVDEVMSHLRNTLQVHYEAHPATISIQKKGHNKKLILPLEWKSFKNLHLFPRQKAQAFKAYYQNKAHTAWRYLSKPNPWMHQDASYVNINEARTERWSTFEEYQSLISLFYLAAIDKKTPCADEHTFETRLEHFIDELAYIGRAHNWDKSRLKNNGQQEQYDDLEGDRPSCFSGVKRRLFQSVLGHPLLKVLTVDVIQIEINEFLFKNFKKAINPGNRFALKKAWDKGIEGEDLSEEDTKLIQSLNISLEQQQAFKKYLSSKYGPSFATNLSFTRQVNNAFLLTSTITSHLFKHGSLMVEFFSKLQTSEEQGERTTLNPQGFFAAYISQTQNTEAPASSLAPKQ
;
A
#
# COMPACT_ATOMS: atom_id res chain seq x y z
N MET A 1 -5.89 59.85 -16.25
CA MET A 1 -7.14 59.60 -16.99
C MET A 1 -8.33 60.26 -16.29
N GLU A 2 -8.48 60.11 -14.97
CA GLU A 2 -9.45 60.90 -14.16
C GLU A 2 -9.23 62.42 -14.24
N THR A 3 -7.99 62.89 -14.37
CA THR A 3 -7.68 64.32 -14.50
C THR A 3 -7.83 64.89 -15.92
N ALA A 4 -8.12 64.05 -16.93
CA ALA A 4 -8.22 64.46 -18.33
C ALA A 4 -9.66 64.69 -18.82
N LEU A 5 -10.66 64.31 -18.02
CA LEU A 5 -12.08 64.43 -18.37
C LEU A 5 -12.66 65.84 -18.15
N GLN A 6 -11.83 66.83 -17.81
CA GLN A 6 -12.32 68.12 -17.29
C GLN A 6 -12.02 69.37 -18.14
N PHE A 7 -11.66 69.28 -19.45
CA PHE A 7 -11.55 70.51 -20.28
C PHE A 7 -11.93 70.37 -21.76
N SER A 8 -12.50 71.47 -22.26
CA SER A 8 -13.27 71.70 -23.49
C SER A 8 -12.49 71.78 -24.80
N HIS A 9 -11.61 70.81 -25.13
CA HIS A 9 -10.96 70.78 -26.45
C HIS A 9 -10.85 69.37 -27.04
N LEU A 10 -11.90 68.94 -27.76
CA LEU A 10 -11.91 67.68 -28.53
C LEU A 10 -10.81 67.59 -29.60
N ASN A 11 -10.41 68.71 -30.21
CA ASN A 11 -9.39 68.72 -31.28
C ASN A 11 -7.95 68.53 -30.78
N SER A 12 -7.62 68.99 -29.56
CA SER A 12 -6.28 68.78 -28.98
C SER A 12 -6.10 67.36 -28.45
N LEU A 13 -7.18 66.74 -27.97
CA LEU A 13 -7.18 65.33 -27.57
C LEU A 13 -7.01 64.40 -28.79
N ASN A 14 -7.62 64.72 -29.93
CA ASN A 14 -7.45 63.96 -31.17
C ASN A 14 -6.02 64.04 -31.73
N TYR A 15 -5.44 65.25 -31.77
CA TYR A 15 -4.04 65.43 -32.16
C TYR A 15 -3.06 64.70 -31.22
N TYR A 16 -3.35 64.71 -29.91
CA TYR A 16 -2.58 63.97 -28.91
C TYR A 16 -2.68 62.45 -29.09
N LEU A 17 -3.86 61.91 -29.42
CA LEU A 17 -4.06 60.48 -29.68
C LEU A 17 -3.37 60.03 -30.99
N GLU A 18 -3.40 60.86 -32.02
CA GLU A 18 -2.69 60.60 -33.28
C GLU A 18 -1.17 60.59 -33.07
N THR A 19 -0.64 61.52 -32.28
CA THR A 19 0.80 61.67 -31.99
C THR A 19 1.32 60.80 -30.84
N LEU A 20 0.44 60.10 -30.12
CA LEU A 20 0.78 59.20 -29.01
C LEU A 20 1.84 58.16 -29.43
N ALA A 21 2.74 57.73 -28.56
CA ALA A 21 3.59 56.59 -28.91
C ALA A 21 2.73 55.32 -29.03
N ASN A 22 3.14 54.36 -29.86
CA ASN A 22 2.44 53.08 -29.96
C ASN A 22 2.44 52.32 -28.62
N ASP A 23 3.51 52.45 -27.83
CA ASP A 23 3.62 51.82 -26.51
C ASP A 23 2.59 52.39 -25.51
N ASP A 24 2.35 53.72 -25.54
CA ASP A 24 1.34 54.36 -24.69
C ASP A 24 -0.08 53.92 -25.10
N LEU A 25 -0.33 53.80 -26.41
CA LEU A 25 -1.62 53.31 -26.90
C LEU A 25 -1.82 51.83 -26.56
N HIS A 26 -0.74 51.04 -26.59
CA HIS A 26 -0.77 49.63 -26.18
C HIS A 26 -1.22 49.50 -24.73
N ASP A 27 -0.66 50.31 -23.82
CA ASP A 27 -1.02 50.31 -22.40
C ASP A 27 -2.49 50.70 -22.17
N ILE A 28 -2.98 51.73 -22.87
CA ILE A 28 -4.39 52.14 -22.80
C ILE A 28 -5.31 51.01 -23.26
N VAL A 29 -5.04 50.42 -24.43
CA VAL A 29 -5.84 49.32 -24.99
C VAL A 29 -5.76 48.07 -24.11
N SER A 30 -4.58 47.76 -23.54
CA SER A 30 -4.40 46.67 -22.60
C SER A 30 -5.26 46.84 -21.35
N LYS A 31 -5.26 48.04 -20.75
CA LYS A 31 -6.10 48.34 -19.58
C LYS A 31 -7.57 48.30 -19.94
N ALA A 32 -7.96 48.87 -21.08
CA ALA A 32 -9.34 48.82 -21.55
C ALA A 32 -9.82 47.38 -21.74
N ALA A 33 -8.97 46.50 -22.28
CA ALA A 33 -9.30 45.09 -22.46
C ALA A 33 -9.47 44.35 -21.12
N TRP A 34 -8.61 44.62 -20.14
CA TRP A 34 -8.71 44.05 -18.79
C TRP A 34 -9.96 44.52 -18.03
N PHE A 35 -10.26 45.81 -18.07
CA PHE A 35 -11.38 46.41 -17.33
C PHE A 35 -12.73 46.32 -18.06
N GLY A 36 -12.78 45.82 -19.29
CA GLY A 36 -14.03 45.73 -20.04
C GLY A 36 -14.53 47.05 -20.60
N ALA A 37 -13.64 48.03 -20.77
CA ALA A 37 -14.01 49.39 -21.18
C ALA A 37 -14.26 49.47 -22.70
N LEU A 38 -15.38 48.88 -23.15
CA LEU A 38 -15.77 48.86 -24.57
C LEU A 38 -16.00 50.28 -25.12
N ASP A 39 -16.45 51.19 -24.27
CA ASP A 39 -16.58 52.62 -24.57
C ASP A 39 -15.24 53.26 -24.95
N VAL A 40 -14.14 52.87 -24.29
CA VAL A 40 -12.79 53.31 -24.64
C VAL A 40 -12.38 52.77 -26.01
N PHE A 41 -12.68 51.51 -26.32
CA PHE A 41 -12.46 50.95 -27.66
C PHE A 41 -13.26 51.71 -28.73
N GLN A 42 -14.56 51.95 -28.50
CA GLN A 42 -15.41 52.70 -29.42
C GLN A 42 -14.96 54.16 -29.59
N TYR A 43 -14.45 54.78 -28.51
CA TYR A 43 -13.90 56.12 -28.56
C TYR A 43 -12.61 56.16 -29.37
N LEU A 44 -11.65 55.27 -29.09
CA LEU A 44 -10.39 55.15 -29.83
C LEU A 44 -10.63 54.80 -31.30
N GLU A 45 -11.65 53.99 -31.61
CA GLU A 45 -12.02 53.67 -32.99
C GLU A 45 -12.50 54.90 -33.76
N LYS A 46 -13.24 55.79 -33.09
CA LYS A 46 -13.68 57.05 -33.71
C LYS A 46 -12.52 58.03 -33.91
N GLN A 47 -11.58 58.10 -32.98
CA GLN A 47 -10.51 59.11 -33.03
C GLN A 47 -9.27 58.66 -33.81
N VAL A 48 -8.85 57.40 -33.67
CA VAL A 48 -7.60 56.86 -34.24
C VAL A 48 -7.78 55.45 -34.85
N PRO A 49 -8.73 55.28 -35.80
CA PRO A 49 -9.15 53.96 -36.30
C PRO A 49 -7.99 53.10 -36.83
N ASN A 50 -7.13 53.68 -37.67
CA ASN A 50 -6.03 52.93 -38.30
C ASN A 50 -4.98 52.48 -37.29
N LYS A 51 -4.68 53.32 -36.29
CA LYS A 51 -3.69 53.04 -35.25
C LYS A 51 -4.21 51.99 -34.27
N LEU A 52 -5.48 52.10 -33.88
CA LEU A 52 -6.17 51.09 -33.08
C LEU A 52 -6.22 49.74 -33.82
N GLN A 53 -6.59 49.73 -35.10
CA GLN A 53 -6.61 48.49 -35.88
C GLN A 53 -5.21 47.85 -35.95
N SER A 54 -4.17 48.64 -36.24
CA SER A 54 -2.80 48.15 -36.28
C SER A 54 -2.33 47.54 -34.95
N ILE A 55 -2.69 48.16 -33.82
CA ILE A 55 -2.27 47.67 -32.50
C ILE A 55 -3.04 46.43 -32.08
N ILE A 56 -4.35 46.38 -32.37
CA ILE A 56 -5.18 45.19 -32.18
C ILE A 56 -4.62 44.03 -33.00
N GLU A 57 -4.28 44.23 -34.27
CA GLU A 57 -3.74 43.15 -35.11
C GLU A 57 -2.35 42.66 -34.64
N THR A 58 -1.54 43.56 -34.10
CA THR A 58 -0.19 43.25 -33.60
C THR A 58 -0.23 42.49 -32.28
N HIS A 59 -1.13 42.88 -31.37
CA HIS A 59 -1.21 42.35 -30.00
C HIS A 59 -2.51 41.58 -29.73
N PHE A 60 -3.18 41.07 -30.77
CA PHE A 60 -4.51 40.46 -30.70
C PHE A 60 -4.62 39.42 -29.58
N SER A 61 -3.74 38.40 -29.60
CA SER A 61 -3.78 37.30 -28.63
C SER A 61 -3.56 37.79 -27.19
N TYR A 62 -2.77 38.84 -27.00
CA TYR A 62 -2.54 39.42 -25.69
C TYR A 62 -3.82 40.08 -25.16
N TYR A 63 -4.46 40.96 -25.92
CA TYR A 63 -5.71 41.60 -25.50
C TYR A 63 -6.86 40.60 -25.34
N TYR A 64 -6.91 39.60 -26.22
CA TYR A 64 -7.89 38.53 -26.15
C TYR A 64 -7.73 37.71 -24.88
N ASN A 65 -6.50 37.32 -24.52
CA ASN A 65 -6.22 36.59 -23.28
C ASN A 65 -6.53 37.44 -22.04
N GLN A 66 -6.20 38.74 -22.04
CA GLN A 66 -6.55 39.64 -20.94
C GLN A 66 -8.07 39.73 -20.75
N ALA A 67 -8.81 39.94 -21.84
CA ALA A 67 -10.27 39.99 -21.80
C ALA A 67 -10.88 38.66 -21.31
N ALA A 68 -10.36 37.52 -21.77
CA ALA A 68 -10.78 36.20 -21.31
C ALA A 68 -10.47 35.98 -19.82
N GLN A 69 -9.30 36.40 -19.35
CA GLN A 69 -8.89 36.30 -17.95
C GLN A 69 -9.74 37.18 -17.01
N SER A 70 -10.21 38.32 -17.51
CA SER A 70 -10.99 39.30 -16.73
C SER A 70 -12.50 39.24 -16.92
N ASN A 71 -13.01 38.21 -17.58
CA ASN A 71 -14.43 38.01 -17.87
C ASN A 71 -15.09 39.07 -18.76
N GLN A 72 -14.38 39.55 -19.79
CA GLN A 72 -14.83 40.64 -20.64
C GLN A 72 -15.34 40.12 -21.99
N LEU A 73 -16.49 39.44 -21.97
CA LEU A 73 -17.09 38.81 -23.16
C LEU A 73 -17.37 39.82 -24.30
N ASP A 74 -17.79 41.03 -23.96
CA ASP A 74 -18.07 42.07 -24.96
C ASP A 74 -16.80 42.57 -25.64
N ILE A 75 -15.67 42.61 -24.92
CA ILE A 75 -14.36 42.91 -25.49
C ILE A 75 -13.91 41.77 -26.41
N LEU A 76 -14.11 40.50 -26.02
CA LEU A 76 -13.81 39.37 -26.91
C LEU A 76 -14.58 39.49 -28.22
N LYS A 77 -15.91 39.68 -28.15
CA LYS A 77 -16.77 39.87 -29.32
C LYS A 77 -16.31 41.05 -30.20
N TYR A 78 -15.93 42.16 -29.57
CA TYR A 78 -15.38 43.31 -30.29
C TYR A 78 -14.08 42.97 -31.03
N LEU A 79 -13.10 42.37 -30.34
CA LEU A 79 -11.82 41.98 -30.92
C LEU A 79 -12.03 40.99 -32.09
N GLU A 80 -12.91 40.00 -31.92
CA GLU A 80 -13.26 39.02 -32.97
C GLU A 80 -13.83 39.68 -34.21
N GLN A 81 -14.68 40.71 -34.04
CA GLN A 81 -15.21 41.48 -35.16
C GLN A 81 -14.11 42.26 -35.88
N LYS A 82 -13.14 42.80 -35.14
CA LYS A 82 -12.05 43.63 -35.71
C LYS A 82 -10.94 42.83 -36.36
N ALA A 83 -10.68 41.61 -35.91
CA ALA A 83 -9.62 40.78 -36.46
C ALA A 83 -10.02 39.30 -36.55
N PRO A 84 -11.03 38.93 -37.36
CA PRO A 84 -11.55 37.56 -37.43
C PRO A 84 -10.47 36.54 -37.85
N LYS A 85 -9.61 36.89 -38.81
CA LYS A 85 -8.50 36.03 -39.25
C LYS A 85 -7.46 35.77 -38.16
N LYS A 86 -7.32 36.68 -37.18
CA LYS A 86 -6.39 36.51 -36.05
C LYS A 86 -6.94 35.55 -35.01
N LEU A 87 -8.26 35.52 -34.83
CA LEU A 87 -8.91 34.51 -33.98
C LEU A 87 -8.61 33.10 -34.52
N GLU A 88 -8.83 32.87 -35.81
CA GLU A 88 -8.51 31.59 -36.47
C GLU A 88 -7.02 31.22 -36.30
N GLN A 89 -6.11 32.14 -36.61
CA GLN A 89 -4.66 31.92 -36.43
C GLN A 89 -4.29 31.61 -34.97
N MET A 90 -4.88 32.29 -34.01
CA MET A 90 -4.61 32.08 -32.59
C MET A 90 -5.11 30.71 -32.13
N ILE A 91 -6.30 30.30 -32.57
CA ILE A 91 -6.87 28.98 -32.29
C ILE A 91 -6.03 27.87 -32.95
N GLU A 92 -5.48 28.12 -34.14
CA GLU A 92 -4.62 27.17 -34.86
C GLU A 92 -3.18 27.10 -34.33
N ALA A 93 -2.66 28.18 -33.71
CA ALA A 93 -1.28 28.29 -33.26
C ALA A 93 -0.89 27.34 -32.11
N ASN A 94 -1.86 26.63 -31.53
CA ASN A 94 -1.69 25.43 -30.68
C ASN A 94 -0.78 25.58 -29.44
N LYS A 95 -0.36 26.79 -29.09
CA LYS A 95 0.41 27.07 -27.87
C LYS A 95 -0.55 27.53 -26.77
N TYR A 96 -0.92 26.56 -25.95
CA TYR A 96 -1.50 26.68 -24.61
C TYR A 96 -2.96 27.11 -24.45
N PHE A 97 -3.64 27.59 -25.51
CA PHE A 97 -5.04 28.06 -25.42
C PHE A 97 -5.26 28.94 -24.17
N ASP A 98 -4.34 29.87 -23.94
CA ASP A 98 -4.22 30.62 -22.68
C ASP A 98 -5.55 31.25 -22.25
N GLY A 99 -6.32 31.83 -23.17
CA GLY A 99 -7.64 32.37 -22.89
C GLY A 99 -8.62 31.34 -22.33
N PHE A 100 -8.64 30.11 -22.87
CA PHE A 100 -9.46 29.00 -22.37
C PHE A 100 -8.99 28.54 -20.99
N PHE A 101 -7.67 28.42 -20.81
CA PHE A 101 -7.08 28.06 -19.52
C PHE A 101 -7.40 29.08 -18.42
N TRP A 102 -7.15 30.37 -18.68
CA TRP A 102 -7.38 31.42 -17.69
C TRP A 102 -8.87 31.61 -17.38
N ALA A 103 -9.75 31.50 -18.38
CA ALA A 103 -11.19 31.48 -18.16
C ALA A 103 -11.59 30.32 -17.22
N ALA A 104 -11.03 29.12 -17.43
CA ALA A 104 -11.28 27.97 -16.56
C ALA A 104 -10.72 28.18 -15.14
N TYR A 105 -9.50 28.69 -15.02
CA TYR A 105 -8.84 29.00 -13.74
C TYR A 105 -9.66 29.99 -12.91
N HIS A 106 -10.18 31.04 -13.53
CA HIS A 106 -10.94 32.09 -12.83
C HIS A 106 -12.44 31.77 -12.69
N GLY A 107 -12.97 30.81 -13.43
CA GLY A 107 -14.36 30.36 -13.34
C GLY A 107 -15.34 31.05 -14.31
N HIS A 108 -14.82 31.62 -15.39
CA HIS A 108 -15.58 32.41 -16.37
C HIS A 108 -16.28 31.51 -17.37
N LEU A 109 -17.39 30.92 -16.95
CA LEU A 109 -18.12 29.89 -17.71
C LEU A 109 -18.69 30.42 -19.04
N ASP A 110 -19.18 31.65 -19.05
CA ASP A 110 -19.68 32.36 -20.24
C ASP A 110 -18.60 32.51 -21.32
N ILE A 111 -17.36 32.83 -20.92
CA ILE A 111 -16.21 32.86 -21.83
C ILE A 111 -15.93 31.45 -22.39
N LEU A 112 -15.94 30.41 -21.56
CA LEU A 112 -15.72 29.03 -22.01
C LEU A 112 -16.81 28.55 -22.97
N ILE A 113 -18.07 28.89 -22.71
CA ILE A 113 -19.20 28.60 -23.59
C ILE A 113 -18.98 29.29 -24.94
N HIS A 114 -18.70 30.59 -24.92
CA HIS A 114 -18.46 31.36 -26.15
C HIS A 114 -17.28 30.80 -26.97
N LEU A 115 -16.16 30.46 -26.33
CA LEU A 115 -15.01 29.84 -27.01
C LEU A 115 -15.37 28.47 -27.61
N THR A 116 -16.19 27.69 -26.92
CA THR A 116 -16.65 26.37 -27.39
C THR A 116 -17.60 26.49 -28.58
N GLU A 117 -18.44 27.53 -28.62
CA GLU A 117 -19.31 27.82 -29.76
C GLU A 117 -18.52 28.32 -30.98
N LYS A 118 -17.42 29.04 -30.76
CA LYS A 118 -16.56 29.58 -31.82
C LYS A 118 -15.65 28.55 -32.46
N ALA A 119 -15.16 27.58 -31.68
CA ALA A 119 -14.26 26.53 -32.16
C ALA A 119 -14.62 25.17 -31.56
N PRO A 120 -15.81 24.63 -31.88
CA PRO A 120 -16.28 23.36 -31.33
C PRO A 120 -15.34 22.20 -31.64
N GLU A 121 -14.72 22.19 -32.82
CA GLU A 121 -13.75 21.19 -33.27
C GLU A 121 -12.42 21.22 -32.52
N LYS A 122 -12.15 22.30 -31.75
CA LYS A 122 -10.94 22.45 -30.94
C LYS A 122 -11.18 22.21 -29.45
N LEU A 123 -12.43 22.08 -29.01
CA LEU A 123 -12.79 21.90 -27.61
C LEU A 123 -11.98 20.78 -26.93
N GLU A 124 -11.86 19.63 -27.58
CA GLU A 124 -11.12 18.50 -27.02
C GLU A 124 -9.63 18.82 -26.87
N VAL A 125 -9.02 19.48 -27.86
CA VAL A 125 -7.61 19.88 -27.82
C VAL A 125 -7.38 20.94 -26.73
N MET A 126 -8.30 21.90 -26.58
CA MET A 126 -8.25 22.92 -25.53
C MET A 126 -8.33 22.31 -24.13
N ALA A 127 -9.26 21.39 -23.91
CA ALA A 127 -9.48 20.80 -22.60
C ALA A 127 -8.43 19.74 -22.20
N THR A 128 -7.80 19.08 -23.18
CA THR A 128 -6.75 18.06 -22.94
C THR A 128 -5.35 18.65 -22.83
N ALA A 129 -5.16 19.92 -23.24
CA ALA A 129 -3.89 20.62 -23.21
C ALA A 129 -3.19 20.56 -21.84
N SER A 130 -1.85 20.44 -21.87
CA SER A 130 -1.00 20.42 -20.67
C SER A 130 -1.47 19.43 -19.59
N ASN A 131 -1.86 18.22 -20.04
CA ASN A 131 -2.43 17.16 -19.21
C ASN A 131 -3.66 17.64 -18.43
N PHE A 132 -4.68 18.09 -19.18
CA PHE A 132 -5.96 18.55 -18.63
C PHE A 132 -5.84 19.73 -17.65
N SER A 133 -4.96 20.70 -17.93
CA SER A 133 -4.67 21.80 -17.01
C SER A 133 -5.90 22.64 -16.68
N ALA A 134 -6.77 22.91 -17.65
CA ALA A 134 -8.01 23.67 -17.44
C ALA A 134 -8.93 23.01 -16.41
N PHE A 135 -9.14 21.69 -16.50
CA PHE A 135 -9.95 20.93 -15.54
C PHE A 135 -9.29 20.90 -14.15
N ARG A 136 -7.99 20.58 -14.11
CA ARG A 136 -7.20 20.47 -12.87
C ARG A 136 -7.17 21.77 -12.09
N GLU A 137 -6.92 22.88 -12.77
CA GLU A 137 -6.85 24.19 -12.14
C GLU A 137 -8.24 24.73 -11.77
N ALA A 138 -9.27 24.53 -12.61
CA ALA A 138 -10.64 24.87 -12.23
C ALA A 138 -11.06 24.18 -10.93
N ALA A 139 -10.72 22.89 -10.77
CA ALA A 139 -10.96 22.16 -9.53
C ALA A 139 -10.17 22.73 -8.34
N SER A 140 -8.86 22.99 -8.52
CA SER A 140 -8.01 23.64 -7.52
C SER A 140 -8.57 24.99 -7.06
N GLN A 141 -9.09 25.79 -8.00
CA GLN A 141 -9.64 27.12 -7.76
C GLN A 141 -11.13 27.09 -7.36
N LYS A 142 -11.69 25.91 -7.06
CA LYS A 142 -13.07 25.73 -6.56
C LYS A 142 -14.15 26.14 -7.55
N LYS A 143 -13.87 26.06 -8.85
CA LYS A 143 -14.77 26.49 -9.93
C LYS A 143 -15.69 25.34 -10.35
N LEU A 144 -16.61 24.92 -9.48
CA LEU A 144 -17.47 23.75 -9.69
C LEU A 144 -18.19 23.76 -11.05
N GLN A 145 -18.73 24.90 -11.47
CA GLN A 145 -19.49 25.00 -12.71
C GLN A 145 -18.61 24.76 -13.95
N VAL A 146 -17.35 25.18 -13.91
CA VAL A 146 -16.37 24.89 -14.97
C VAL A 146 -15.99 23.41 -14.99
N VAL A 147 -15.77 22.82 -13.81
CA VAL A 147 -15.45 21.38 -13.69
C VAL A 147 -16.60 20.54 -14.28
N LYS A 148 -17.86 20.87 -13.94
CA LYS A 148 -19.06 20.23 -14.50
C LYS A 148 -19.15 20.42 -16.00
N PHE A 149 -18.97 21.65 -16.48
CA PHE A 149 -18.99 21.97 -17.91
C PHE A 149 -18.00 21.12 -18.70
N LEU A 150 -16.75 21.02 -18.24
CA LEU A 150 -15.72 20.23 -18.93
C LEU A 150 -16.05 18.72 -18.89
N ALA A 151 -16.56 18.21 -17.77
CA ALA A 151 -16.98 16.82 -17.64
C ALA A 151 -18.15 16.47 -18.58
N GLU A 152 -19.12 17.37 -18.72
CA GLU A 152 -20.28 17.22 -19.60
C GLU A 152 -19.92 17.33 -21.08
N LYS A 153 -18.98 18.21 -21.43
CA LYS A 153 -18.58 18.42 -22.82
C LYS A 153 -17.63 17.35 -23.36
N ILE A 154 -16.86 16.69 -22.49
CA ILE A 154 -15.90 15.67 -22.89
C ILE A 154 -16.01 14.43 -21.97
N PRO A 155 -17.18 13.78 -21.94
CA PRO A 155 -17.45 12.68 -21.01
C PRO A 155 -16.54 11.47 -21.27
N HIS A 156 -16.16 11.23 -22.53
CA HIS A 156 -15.29 10.12 -22.92
C HIS A 156 -13.83 10.26 -22.42
N LYS A 157 -13.41 11.46 -21.99
CA LYS A 157 -12.09 11.72 -21.36
C LYS A 157 -12.18 11.93 -19.85
N LEU A 158 -13.37 11.81 -19.26
CA LEU A 158 -13.57 12.15 -17.85
C LEU A 158 -12.68 11.35 -16.90
N ASN A 159 -12.53 10.05 -17.11
CA ASN A 159 -11.65 9.23 -16.27
C ASN A 159 -10.17 9.65 -16.38
N GLU A 160 -9.72 10.05 -17.58
CA GLU A 160 -8.36 10.60 -17.78
C GLU A 160 -8.21 11.96 -17.07
N MET A 161 -9.22 12.84 -17.15
CA MET A 161 -9.26 14.12 -16.45
C MET A 161 -9.19 13.97 -14.93
N LEU A 162 -9.96 13.02 -14.37
CA LEU A 162 -10.01 12.74 -12.94
C LEU A 162 -8.67 12.19 -12.42
N ALA A 163 -8.03 11.29 -13.17
CA ALA A 163 -6.77 10.65 -12.78
C ALA A 163 -5.51 11.49 -13.08
N ALA A 164 -5.65 12.55 -13.88
CA ALA A 164 -4.53 13.37 -14.36
C ALA A 164 -3.64 13.89 -13.21
N SER A 165 -2.32 13.74 -13.41
CA SER A 165 -1.28 14.17 -12.45
C SER A 165 -1.54 13.66 -11.03
N GLU A 166 -1.86 12.37 -10.91
CA GLU A 166 -2.14 11.68 -9.64
C GLU A 166 -3.32 12.31 -8.87
N PHE A 167 -4.48 12.38 -9.53
CA PHE A 167 -5.70 12.95 -8.95
C PHE A 167 -5.52 14.39 -8.45
N TYR A 168 -4.77 15.21 -9.21
CA TYR A 168 -4.47 16.61 -8.85
C TYR A 168 -5.73 17.41 -8.52
N ALA A 169 -6.79 17.24 -9.32
CA ALA A 169 -8.06 17.95 -9.13
C ALA A 169 -8.62 17.74 -7.71
N LEU A 170 -8.66 16.50 -7.23
CA LEU A 170 -9.10 16.17 -5.87
C LEU A 170 -8.11 16.68 -4.81
N ARG A 171 -6.82 16.42 -4.99
CA ARG A 171 -5.77 16.79 -4.02
C ARG A 171 -5.73 18.29 -3.75
N TYR A 172 -5.77 19.10 -4.80
CA TYR A 172 -5.70 20.55 -4.68
C TYR A 172 -7.05 21.19 -4.35
N ALA A 173 -8.17 20.60 -4.75
CA ALA A 173 -9.47 21.02 -4.22
C ALA A 173 -9.53 20.84 -2.69
N ALA A 174 -9.03 19.71 -2.17
CA ALA A 174 -8.92 19.48 -0.73
C ALA A 174 -7.97 20.48 -0.04
N ALA A 175 -6.76 20.69 -0.58
CA ALA A 175 -5.81 21.66 -0.02
C ALA A 175 -6.36 23.10 0.03
N ASN A 176 -7.26 23.45 -0.90
CA ASN A 176 -7.85 24.79 -1.01
C ASN A 176 -9.25 24.91 -0.38
N ASN A 177 -9.70 23.89 0.36
CA ASN A 177 -11.02 23.81 1.02
C ASN A 177 -12.21 23.93 0.04
N GLY A 178 -12.13 23.26 -1.10
CA GLY A 178 -13.14 23.25 -2.16
C GLY A 178 -14.24 22.21 -1.96
N GLU A 179 -14.99 22.27 -0.85
CA GLU A 179 -15.93 21.23 -0.43
C GLU A 179 -16.90 20.78 -1.55
N GLU A 180 -17.55 21.72 -2.26
CA GLU A 180 -18.48 21.35 -3.33
C GLU A 180 -17.82 20.63 -4.50
N VAL A 181 -16.59 21.02 -4.86
CA VAL A 181 -15.80 20.35 -5.89
C VAL A 181 -15.38 18.96 -5.40
N ILE A 182 -14.96 18.81 -4.15
CA ILE A 182 -14.63 17.51 -3.57
C ILE A 182 -15.83 16.58 -3.63
N GLN A 183 -17.01 17.03 -3.18
CA GLN A 183 -18.23 16.23 -3.19
C GLN A 183 -18.65 15.82 -4.61
N TYR A 184 -18.49 16.72 -5.58
CA TYR A 184 -18.72 16.40 -6.99
C TYR A 184 -17.71 15.35 -7.50
N LEU A 185 -16.42 15.53 -7.19
CA LEU A 185 -15.38 14.60 -7.62
C LEU A 185 -15.53 13.22 -6.96
N LEU A 186 -15.95 13.15 -5.69
CA LEU A 186 -16.24 11.91 -4.97
C LEU A 186 -17.46 11.15 -5.52
N SER A 187 -18.29 11.78 -6.37
CA SER A 187 -19.38 11.08 -7.06
C SER A 187 -18.90 10.12 -8.16
N TYR A 188 -17.61 10.17 -8.52
CA TYR A 188 -17.02 9.29 -9.50
C TYR A 188 -16.26 8.12 -8.84
N PRO A 189 -16.49 6.86 -9.26
CA PRO A 189 -15.93 5.68 -8.58
C PRO A 189 -14.41 5.69 -8.46
N SER A 190 -13.68 6.05 -9.51
CA SER A 190 -12.21 6.08 -9.50
C SER A 190 -11.67 7.09 -8.48
N THR A 191 -12.31 8.25 -8.37
CA THR A 191 -11.91 9.31 -7.45
C THR A 191 -12.29 8.96 -6.03
N PHE A 192 -13.46 8.36 -5.80
CA PHE A 192 -13.86 7.86 -4.49
C PHE A 192 -12.93 6.75 -4.01
N ALA A 193 -12.60 5.77 -4.86
CA ALA A 193 -11.67 4.68 -4.54
C ALA A 193 -10.28 5.20 -4.13
N TYR A 194 -9.79 6.23 -4.84
CA TYR A 194 -8.57 6.93 -4.46
C TYR A 194 -8.74 7.64 -3.11
N ALA A 195 -9.82 8.41 -2.92
CA ALA A 195 -10.01 9.17 -1.67
C ALA A 195 -10.18 8.28 -0.44
N GLU A 196 -10.96 7.20 -0.55
CA GLU A 196 -11.28 6.31 0.58
C GLU A 196 -10.06 5.53 1.07
N SER A 197 -9.12 5.23 0.17
CA SER A 197 -7.84 4.60 0.52
C SER A 197 -6.85 5.56 1.21
N HIS A 198 -7.07 6.88 1.11
CA HIS A 198 -6.26 7.94 1.71
C HIS A 198 -6.96 8.53 2.94
N THR A 199 -7.11 7.69 3.98
CA THR A 199 -7.91 8.01 5.17
C THR A 199 -7.36 9.19 5.98
N ARG A 200 -6.06 9.49 5.93
CA ARG A 200 -5.51 10.63 6.66
C ARG A 200 -5.92 11.96 6.03
N GLU A 201 -6.01 11.98 4.70
CA GLU A 201 -6.22 13.16 3.89
C GLU A 201 -7.71 13.47 3.69
N TYR A 202 -8.54 12.44 3.50
CA TYR A 202 -9.93 12.65 3.05
C TYR A 202 -11.01 12.03 3.95
N ASN A 203 -10.67 11.44 5.11
CA ASN A 203 -11.66 10.74 5.93
C ASN A 203 -12.91 11.58 6.26
N GLY A 204 -12.76 12.88 6.52
CA GLY A 204 -13.89 13.79 6.72
C GLY A 204 -14.79 13.88 5.49
N SER A 205 -14.25 14.32 4.36
CA SER A 205 -15.03 14.50 3.12
C SER A 205 -15.63 13.17 2.59
N VAL A 206 -14.89 12.07 2.70
CA VAL A 206 -15.37 10.71 2.34
C VAL A 206 -16.52 10.29 3.23
N TRP A 207 -16.41 10.51 4.55
CA TRP A 207 -17.48 10.20 5.49
C TRP A 207 -18.74 11.02 5.20
N ASP A 208 -18.59 12.33 5.02
CA ASP A 208 -19.71 13.24 4.76
C ASP A 208 -20.40 12.96 3.42
N PHE A 209 -19.62 12.58 2.40
CA PHE A 209 -20.17 12.12 1.13
C PHE A 209 -20.96 10.81 1.31
N MET A 210 -20.34 9.83 1.95
CA MET A 210 -20.90 8.49 2.14
C MET A 210 -22.22 8.53 2.92
N MET A 211 -22.26 9.23 4.05
CA MET A 211 -23.46 9.30 4.89
C MET A 211 -24.61 10.00 4.16
N ARG A 212 -24.33 11.04 3.37
CA ARG A 212 -25.34 11.66 2.50
C ARG A 212 -25.83 10.70 1.44
N LYS A 213 -24.92 9.99 0.75
CA LYS A 213 -25.28 9.03 -0.30
C LYS A 213 -26.13 7.88 0.25
N LEU A 214 -25.77 7.31 1.40
CA LEU A 214 -26.54 6.27 2.09
C LEU A 214 -27.93 6.77 2.50
N SER A 215 -28.03 7.98 3.04
CA SER A 215 -29.32 8.60 3.37
C SER A 215 -30.21 8.76 2.14
N THR A 216 -29.68 9.30 1.05
CA THR A 216 -30.40 9.42 -0.23
C THR A 216 -30.89 8.08 -0.76
N LEU A 217 -30.05 7.04 -0.74
CA LEU A 217 -30.44 5.71 -1.21
C LEU A 217 -31.56 5.10 -0.36
N ARG A 218 -31.52 5.29 0.96
CA ARG A 218 -32.59 4.83 1.85
C ARG A 218 -33.91 5.54 1.58
N THR A 219 -33.89 6.84 1.32
CA THR A 219 -35.09 7.59 0.93
C THR A 219 -35.64 7.06 -0.40
N GLN A 220 -34.78 6.84 -1.40
CA GLN A 220 -35.19 6.28 -2.69
C GLN A 220 -35.78 4.88 -2.56
N GLN A 221 -35.21 4.03 -1.70
CA GLN A 221 -35.76 2.72 -1.38
C GLN A 221 -37.16 2.84 -0.78
N GLN A 222 -37.33 3.70 0.24
CA GLN A 222 -38.63 3.90 0.89
C GLN A 222 -39.70 4.41 -0.08
N GLU A 223 -39.34 5.32 -0.99
CA GLU A 223 -40.24 5.84 -2.03
C GLU A 223 -40.65 4.75 -3.03
N ALA A 224 -39.71 3.89 -3.43
CA ALA A 224 -39.98 2.75 -4.31
C ALA A 224 -40.93 1.73 -3.65
N GLU A 225 -40.65 1.37 -2.39
CA GLU A 225 -41.46 0.44 -1.59
C GLU A 225 -42.87 1.00 -1.31
N ALA A 226 -42.99 2.31 -1.10
CA ALA A 226 -44.29 2.98 -0.93
C ALA A 226 -45.14 2.95 -2.21
N THR A 227 -44.52 2.86 -3.38
CA THR A 227 -45.21 2.83 -4.67
C THR A 227 -45.66 1.41 -5.03
N ASN A 228 -44.84 0.40 -4.70
CA ASN A 228 -45.18 -1.01 -4.89
C ASN A 228 -44.37 -1.90 -3.92
N LEU A 229 -45.08 -2.58 -3.01
CA LEU A 229 -44.52 -3.42 -1.94
C LEU A 229 -43.67 -4.60 -2.45
N ASP A 230 -43.88 -5.05 -3.69
CA ASP A 230 -43.11 -6.14 -4.31
C ASP A 230 -41.89 -5.65 -5.12
N THR A 231 -41.60 -4.34 -5.10
CA THR A 231 -40.48 -3.76 -5.88
C THR A 231 -39.15 -4.07 -5.20
N VAL A 232 -38.23 -4.71 -5.93
CA VAL A 232 -36.83 -4.85 -5.51
C VAL A 232 -36.09 -3.55 -5.82
N PHE A 233 -35.67 -2.82 -4.80
CA PHE A 233 -34.85 -1.63 -4.97
C PHE A 233 -33.45 -2.00 -5.52
N ASP A 234 -33.08 -1.39 -6.65
CA ASP A 234 -31.78 -1.57 -7.29
C ASP A 234 -31.28 -0.26 -7.93
N VAL A 235 -29.98 -0.19 -8.24
CA VAL A 235 -29.38 0.94 -8.97
C VAL A 235 -29.21 0.60 -10.44
N ALA A 236 -29.57 1.52 -11.32
CA ALA A 236 -29.60 1.27 -12.77
C ALA A 236 -28.25 1.48 -13.48
N SER A 237 -27.29 2.15 -12.84
CA SER A 237 -26.01 2.53 -13.44
C SER A 237 -24.86 1.67 -12.92
N ASP A 238 -24.08 1.06 -13.83
CA ASP A 238 -22.86 0.31 -13.48
C ASP A 238 -21.84 1.18 -12.72
N GLU A 239 -21.71 2.46 -13.08
CA GLU A 239 -20.83 3.39 -12.38
C GLU A 239 -21.35 3.68 -10.97
N GLU A 240 -22.67 3.76 -10.79
CA GLU A 240 -23.24 3.90 -9.45
C GLU A 240 -23.03 2.64 -8.62
N ALA A 241 -23.24 1.44 -9.18
CA ALA A 241 -22.95 0.19 -8.50
C ALA A 241 -21.47 0.09 -8.07
N LYS A 242 -20.52 0.51 -8.92
CA LYS A 242 -19.09 0.60 -8.58
C LYS A 242 -18.81 1.60 -7.46
N LEU A 243 -19.45 2.77 -7.49
CA LEU A 243 -19.33 3.74 -6.40
C LEU A 243 -19.78 3.13 -5.08
N LEU A 244 -20.95 2.47 -5.07
CA LEU A 244 -21.50 1.83 -3.88
C LEU A 244 -20.65 0.64 -3.40
N PHE A 245 -20.03 -0.09 -4.33
CA PHE A 245 -19.02 -1.10 -4.01
C PHE A 245 -17.85 -0.48 -3.24
N TYR A 246 -17.31 0.66 -3.68
CA TYR A 246 -16.23 1.33 -2.96
C TYR A 246 -16.68 1.94 -1.64
N ILE A 247 -17.93 2.36 -1.52
CA ILE A 247 -18.52 2.74 -0.23
C ILE A 247 -18.54 1.52 0.71
N ALA A 248 -19.01 0.36 0.25
CA ALA A 248 -18.98 -0.87 1.04
C ALA A 248 -17.54 -1.25 1.44
N ARG A 249 -16.57 -1.08 0.55
CA ARG A 249 -15.13 -1.25 0.83
C ARG A 249 -14.67 -0.33 1.96
N ASN A 250 -15.09 0.93 1.96
CA ASN A 250 -14.77 1.87 3.03
C ASN A 250 -15.41 1.49 4.38
N LEU A 251 -16.69 1.08 4.39
CA LEU A 251 -17.37 0.60 5.59
C LEU A 251 -16.64 -0.59 6.21
N ILE A 252 -16.24 -1.56 5.38
CA ILE A 252 -15.46 -2.73 5.82
C ILE A 252 -14.13 -2.30 6.42
N ARG A 253 -13.41 -1.38 5.74
CA ARG A 253 -12.10 -0.86 6.17
C ARG A 253 -12.15 -0.20 7.54
N ARG A 254 -13.24 0.51 7.85
CA ARG A 254 -13.44 1.18 9.16
C ARG A 254 -13.57 0.19 10.31
N ASN A 255 -14.07 -1.03 10.05
CA ASN A 255 -14.26 -2.08 11.04
C ASN A 255 -14.98 -1.59 12.31
N ASP A 256 -16.10 -0.89 12.10
CA ASP A 256 -16.97 -0.39 13.15
C ASP A 256 -18.28 -1.17 13.11
N THR A 257 -18.63 -1.81 14.23
CA THR A 257 -19.83 -2.66 14.36
C THR A 257 -21.12 -1.86 14.14
N ILE A 258 -21.12 -0.54 14.36
CA ILE A 258 -22.29 0.32 14.13
C ILE A 258 -22.63 0.41 12.63
N LEU A 259 -21.63 0.21 11.76
CA LEU A 259 -21.77 0.36 10.31
C LEU A 259 -22.20 -0.94 9.60
N ILE A 260 -22.43 -2.02 10.35
CA ILE A 260 -22.77 -3.31 9.75
C ILE A 260 -24.13 -3.26 9.05
N ASP A 261 -25.09 -2.49 9.56
CA ASP A 261 -26.40 -2.32 8.95
C ASP A 261 -26.32 -1.53 7.63
N ASP A 262 -25.42 -0.55 7.54
CA ASP A 262 -25.13 0.15 6.28
C ASP A 262 -24.51 -0.81 5.25
N LEU A 263 -23.61 -1.70 5.68
CA LEU A 263 -23.01 -2.71 4.81
C LEU A 263 -24.05 -3.74 4.34
N HIS A 264 -24.92 -4.20 5.23
CA HIS A 264 -26.04 -5.09 4.89
C HIS A 264 -26.98 -4.45 3.88
N PHE A 265 -27.33 -3.18 4.08
CA PHE A 265 -28.14 -2.42 3.14
C PHE A 265 -27.51 -2.37 1.75
N LEU A 266 -26.23 -1.96 1.65
CA LEU A 266 -25.54 -1.88 0.37
C LEU A 266 -25.42 -3.24 -0.33
N LEU A 267 -25.05 -4.29 0.40
CA LEU A 267 -24.97 -5.64 -0.14
C LEU A 267 -26.35 -6.26 -0.38
N GLY A 268 -27.44 -5.61 0.07
CA GLY A 268 -28.81 -5.95 -0.28
C GLY A 268 -29.19 -5.52 -1.69
N ILE A 269 -28.59 -4.44 -2.20
CA ILE A 269 -28.82 -3.89 -3.54
C ILE A 269 -28.29 -4.89 -4.59
N PRO A 270 -29.14 -5.42 -5.50
CA PRO A 270 -28.74 -6.49 -6.42
C PRO A 270 -27.50 -6.17 -7.29
N ALA A 271 -27.42 -4.98 -7.88
CA ALA A 271 -26.28 -4.58 -8.70
C ALA A 271 -24.96 -4.54 -7.89
N VAL A 272 -25.00 -4.11 -6.63
CA VAL A 272 -23.82 -4.08 -5.75
C VAL A 272 -23.44 -5.49 -5.30
N LYS A 273 -24.44 -6.33 -4.95
CA LYS A 273 -24.23 -7.73 -4.60
C LYS A 273 -23.58 -8.51 -5.74
N ALA A 274 -23.96 -8.24 -6.98
CA ALA A 274 -23.37 -8.85 -8.17
C ALA A 274 -21.87 -8.55 -8.28
N LEU A 275 -21.40 -7.38 -7.83
CA LEU A 275 -19.99 -6.99 -7.87
C LEU A 275 -19.15 -7.59 -6.73
N ALA A 276 -19.76 -8.02 -5.61
CA ALA A 276 -19.06 -8.40 -4.38
C ALA A 276 -17.98 -9.49 -4.56
N HIS A 277 -18.15 -10.37 -5.55
CA HIS A 277 -17.24 -11.47 -5.85
C HIS A 277 -16.22 -11.15 -6.96
N THR A 278 -16.43 -10.05 -7.68
CA THR A 278 -15.64 -9.67 -8.87
C THR A 278 -14.40 -8.84 -8.51
N ALA A 279 -13.49 -8.66 -9.46
CA ALA A 279 -12.35 -7.74 -9.35
C ALA A 279 -12.76 -6.36 -9.89
N VAL A 280 -13.33 -5.52 -9.01
CA VAL A 280 -13.82 -4.18 -9.40
C VAL A 280 -12.68 -3.19 -9.57
N THR A 281 -11.69 -3.24 -8.67
CA THR A 281 -10.49 -2.41 -8.80
C THR A 281 -9.55 -2.97 -9.86
N LEU A 282 -9.07 -2.10 -10.74
CA LEU A 282 -8.15 -2.47 -11.81
C LEU A 282 -6.91 -3.18 -11.24
N HIS A 283 -6.56 -4.34 -11.79
CA HIS A 283 -5.45 -5.20 -11.37
C HIS A 283 -5.59 -5.88 -10.00
N GLN A 284 -6.72 -5.74 -9.30
CA GLN A 284 -6.99 -6.51 -8.09
C GLN A 284 -7.54 -7.91 -8.38
N GLN A 285 -7.57 -8.75 -7.36
CA GLN A 285 -8.09 -10.12 -7.44
C GLN A 285 -9.60 -10.16 -7.09
N PRO A 286 -10.33 -11.17 -7.58
CA PRO A 286 -11.71 -11.45 -7.17
C PRO A 286 -11.84 -11.57 -5.64
N ASN A 287 -13.07 -11.39 -5.13
CA ASN A 287 -13.37 -11.33 -3.70
C ASN A 287 -12.63 -10.21 -2.94
N GLU A 288 -12.44 -9.06 -3.58
CA GLU A 288 -11.74 -7.90 -3.01
C GLU A 288 -12.30 -7.50 -1.63
N LEU A 289 -13.63 -7.37 -1.48
CA LEU A 289 -14.24 -6.99 -0.20
C LEU A 289 -14.00 -8.02 0.91
N LEU A 290 -14.05 -9.31 0.58
CA LEU A 290 -13.83 -10.39 1.55
C LEU A 290 -12.36 -10.44 1.98
N ARG A 291 -11.44 -10.32 1.02
CA ARG A 291 -10.00 -10.24 1.30
C ARG A 291 -9.70 -9.04 2.20
N LEU A 292 -10.32 -7.89 1.93
CA LEU A 292 -10.19 -6.72 2.80
C LEU A 292 -10.74 -7.01 4.20
N ALA A 293 -11.96 -7.52 4.33
CA ALA A 293 -12.59 -7.85 5.61
C ALA A 293 -11.72 -8.79 6.46
N LEU A 294 -11.19 -9.85 5.84
CA LEU A 294 -10.25 -10.78 6.47
C LEU A 294 -8.96 -10.07 6.90
N SER A 295 -8.40 -9.21 6.04
CA SER A 295 -7.15 -8.50 6.34
C SER A 295 -7.30 -7.50 7.50
N VAL A 296 -8.42 -6.79 7.61
CA VAL A 296 -8.66 -5.83 8.70
C VAL A 296 -9.22 -6.49 9.97
N GLY A 297 -9.56 -7.78 9.90
CA GLY A 297 -10.14 -8.54 11.01
C GLY A 297 -11.63 -8.25 11.27
N ASN A 298 -12.35 -7.76 10.26
CA ASN A 298 -13.77 -7.45 10.35
C ASN A 298 -14.60 -8.74 10.24
N GLN A 299 -14.89 -9.36 11.38
CA GLN A 299 -15.58 -10.66 11.48
C GLN A 299 -17.04 -10.57 11.01
N GLU A 300 -17.71 -9.47 11.31
CA GLU A 300 -19.10 -9.24 10.91
C GLU A 300 -19.17 -9.11 9.40
N ALA A 301 -18.39 -8.22 8.77
CA ALA A 301 -18.34 -8.09 7.33
C ALA A 301 -17.92 -9.39 6.62
N THR A 302 -16.98 -10.15 7.19
CA THR A 302 -16.60 -11.46 6.67
C THR A 302 -17.80 -12.41 6.64
N THR A 303 -18.59 -12.43 7.71
CA THR A 303 -19.81 -13.25 7.81
C THR A 303 -20.85 -12.80 6.78
N VAL A 304 -21.10 -11.50 6.64
CA VAL A 304 -22.02 -10.95 5.65
C VAL A 304 -21.62 -11.33 4.23
N LEU A 305 -20.34 -11.20 3.90
CA LEU A 305 -19.82 -11.50 2.56
C LEU A 305 -19.85 -12.99 2.25
N LEU A 306 -19.53 -13.87 3.22
CA LEU A 306 -19.60 -15.32 3.04
C LEU A 306 -21.04 -15.84 2.91
N ASN A 307 -22.05 -15.07 3.32
CA ASN A 307 -23.45 -15.40 3.05
C ASN A 307 -23.86 -15.13 1.58
N ILE A 308 -23.00 -14.50 0.76
CA ILE A 308 -23.22 -14.34 -0.67
C ILE A 308 -22.66 -15.58 -1.39
N PRO A 309 -23.49 -16.42 -2.05
CA PRO A 309 -23.04 -17.70 -2.60
C PRO A 309 -21.87 -17.60 -3.59
N ALA A 310 -21.85 -16.57 -4.43
CA ALA A 310 -20.76 -16.35 -5.39
C ALA A 310 -19.43 -16.03 -4.70
N VAL A 311 -19.46 -15.27 -3.61
CA VAL A 311 -18.28 -14.95 -2.80
C VAL A 311 -17.78 -16.21 -2.09
N GLN A 312 -18.69 -16.96 -1.46
CA GLN A 312 -18.38 -18.21 -0.77
C GLN A 312 -17.71 -19.23 -1.70
N HIS A 313 -18.29 -19.44 -2.88
CA HIS A 313 -17.78 -20.42 -3.84
C HIS A 313 -16.33 -20.13 -4.25
N LEU A 314 -16.02 -18.86 -4.57
CA LEU A 314 -14.65 -18.44 -4.88
C LEU A 314 -13.69 -18.53 -3.69
N ALA A 315 -14.19 -18.27 -2.47
CA ALA A 315 -13.41 -18.42 -1.26
C ALA A 315 -13.04 -19.88 -1.00
N GLU A 316 -13.99 -20.81 -1.15
CA GLU A 316 -13.78 -22.26 -0.99
C GLU A 316 -12.72 -22.79 -1.98
N GLN A 317 -12.79 -22.39 -3.26
CA GLN A 317 -11.78 -22.74 -4.27
C GLN A 317 -10.37 -22.27 -3.89
N SER A 318 -10.26 -21.20 -3.12
CA SER A 318 -9.00 -20.58 -2.68
C SER A 318 -8.64 -20.93 -1.24
N ASN A 319 -9.24 -21.97 -0.64
CA ASN A 319 -9.08 -22.34 0.77
C ASN A 319 -9.25 -21.14 1.73
N TYR A 320 -10.32 -20.36 1.53
CA TYR A 320 -10.68 -19.17 2.31
C TYR A 320 -9.56 -18.14 2.46
N TYR A 321 -8.69 -18.00 1.45
CA TYR A 321 -7.62 -17.00 1.46
C TYR A 321 -6.73 -17.13 2.71
N ARG A 322 -6.34 -18.38 3.02
CA ARG A 322 -5.51 -18.73 4.20
C ARG A 322 -4.22 -17.90 4.31
N GLN A 323 -3.64 -17.43 3.21
CA GLN A 323 -2.40 -16.65 3.23
C GLN A 323 -2.68 -15.21 3.71
N GLU A 324 -3.79 -14.63 3.28
CA GLU A 324 -4.30 -13.32 3.65
C GLU A 324 -4.74 -13.30 5.12
N LEU A 325 -5.39 -14.37 5.59
CA LEU A 325 -5.68 -14.64 7.01
C LEU A 325 -4.42 -14.72 7.89
N GLN A 326 -3.29 -15.11 7.32
CA GLN A 326 -1.99 -15.26 8.00
C GLN A 326 -1.13 -13.99 7.90
N GLY A 327 -1.61 -12.92 7.25
CA GLY A 327 -0.83 -11.70 6.98
C GLY A 327 0.37 -11.94 6.05
N ARG A 328 0.45 -13.10 5.40
CA ARG A 328 1.50 -13.48 4.45
C ARG A 328 1.11 -12.98 3.07
N PHE A 329 1.42 -11.72 2.80
CA PHE A 329 1.34 -11.18 1.45
C PHE A 329 2.55 -11.61 0.63
N ASN A 330 2.34 -11.81 -0.68
CA ASN A 330 3.44 -11.96 -1.62
C ASN A 330 4.23 -10.64 -1.66
N LEU A 331 5.48 -10.67 -1.17
CA LEU A 331 6.39 -9.53 -1.07
C LEU A 331 6.56 -8.79 -2.41
N ARG A 332 6.36 -9.48 -3.55
CA ARG A 332 6.40 -8.90 -4.89
C ARG A 332 5.11 -8.14 -5.27
N THR A 333 3.96 -8.57 -4.77
CA THR A 333 2.68 -7.88 -4.96
C THR A 333 2.57 -6.65 -4.06
N LEU A 334 3.13 -6.72 -2.85
CA LEU A 334 3.19 -5.61 -1.89
C LEU A 334 4.13 -4.45 -2.32
N ALA A 335 5.14 -4.76 -3.14
CA ALA A 335 6.04 -3.77 -3.75
C ALA A 335 5.42 -3.09 -4.99
N ALA A 336 4.46 -3.75 -5.64
CA ALA A 336 3.73 -3.23 -6.80
C ALA A 336 2.46 -2.46 -6.41
N ASP A 337 1.98 -2.64 -5.19
CA ASP A 337 0.74 -2.06 -4.70
C ASP A 337 0.97 -0.63 -4.18
N ARG A 338 0.60 0.35 -5.02
CA ARG A 338 0.57 1.78 -4.65
C ARG A 338 -0.47 2.09 -3.55
N GLU A 339 -1.42 1.19 -3.26
CA GLU A 339 -2.45 1.33 -2.22
C GLU A 339 -2.04 0.70 -0.87
N SER A 340 -1.22 -0.37 -0.86
CA SER A 340 -0.77 -1.05 0.38
C SER A 340 0.18 -0.21 1.25
N ALA A 341 0.71 0.89 0.72
CA ALA A 341 1.50 1.84 1.50
C ALA A 341 0.64 2.73 2.42
N MET A 342 -0.69 2.74 2.31
CA MET A 342 -1.58 3.74 2.93
C MET A 342 -2.40 3.27 4.15
N THR A 343 -2.23 2.05 4.66
CA THR A 343 -2.97 1.59 5.85
C THR A 343 -2.12 1.55 7.12
N ALA A 344 -2.68 2.10 8.20
CA ALA A 344 -2.27 1.79 9.56
C ALA A 344 -2.34 0.27 9.78
N LEU A 345 -1.46 -0.26 10.65
CA LEU A 345 -1.50 -1.68 11.08
C LEU A 345 -2.95 -2.12 11.33
N THR A 346 -3.31 -3.32 10.87
CA THR A 346 -4.65 -3.90 11.10
C THR A 346 -4.90 -4.02 12.60
N GLN A 347 -6.14 -4.19 13.05
CA GLN A 347 -6.41 -4.31 14.49
C GLN A 347 -5.64 -5.47 15.14
N GLY A 348 -5.49 -6.60 14.42
CA GLY A 348 -4.67 -7.74 14.88
C GLY A 348 -3.19 -7.38 14.96
N GLU A 349 -2.65 -6.65 13.99
CA GLU A 349 -1.26 -6.21 13.98
C GLU A 349 -1.00 -5.11 15.03
N GLN A 350 -1.98 -4.25 15.31
CA GLN A 350 -1.92 -3.30 16.42
C GLN A 350 -1.88 -4.03 17.77
N GLN A 351 -2.67 -5.09 17.94
CA GLN A 351 -2.62 -5.93 19.15
C GLN A 351 -1.26 -6.65 19.30
N GLN A 352 -0.71 -7.17 18.21
CA GLN A 352 0.63 -7.77 18.19
C GLN A 352 1.71 -6.73 18.52
N LEU A 353 1.62 -5.53 17.95
CA LEU A 353 2.52 -4.42 18.27
C LEU A 353 2.39 -4.01 19.74
N GLN A 354 1.18 -3.94 20.29
CA GLN A 354 0.95 -3.65 21.71
C GLN A 354 1.54 -4.74 22.62
N ALA A 355 1.40 -6.02 22.24
CA ALA A 355 1.99 -7.14 22.98
C ALA A 355 3.53 -7.07 22.98
N MET A 356 4.12 -6.77 21.81
CA MET A 356 5.56 -6.54 21.65
C MET A 356 6.02 -5.33 22.48
N ALA A 357 5.32 -4.20 22.39
CA ALA A 357 5.60 -3.00 23.17
C ALA A 357 5.52 -3.27 24.68
N LYS A 358 4.50 -4.00 25.17
CA LYS A 358 4.38 -4.36 26.59
C LYS A 358 5.61 -5.13 27.10
N ARG A 359 6.24 -5.93 26.25
CA ARG A 359 7.44 -6.71 26.59
C ARG A 359 8.73 -5.89 26.52
N TYR A 360 8.93 -5.13 25.44
CA TYR A 360 10.22 -4.50 25.15
C TYR A 360 10.30 -3.02 25.54
N GLN A 361 9.17 -2.32 25.71
CA GLN A 361 9.17 -0.91 26.14
C GLN A 361 9.85 -0.70 27.51
N PRO A 362 9.68 -1.57 28.53
CA PRO A 362 10.41 -1.42 29.79
C PRO A 362 11.92 -1.53 29.61
N LEU A 363 12.39 -2.47 28.78
CA LEU A 363 13.80 -2.65 28.46
C LEU A 363 14.36 -1.43 27.71
N LEU A 364 13.59 -0.90 26.76
CA LEU A 364 13.96 0.31 26.02
C LEU A 364 14.04 1.54 26.93
N LYS A 365 13.11 1.68 27.88
CA LYS A 365 13.14 2.77 28.88
C LYS A 365 14.34 2.66 29.81
N GLN A 366 14.75 1.43 30.16
CA GLN A 366 15.90 1.20 31.03
C GLN A 366 17.23 1.47 30.30
N ALA A 367 17.36 1.03 29.05
CA ALA A 367 18.59 1.20 28.27
C ALA A 367 18.74 2.62 27.69
N GLY A 368 17.63 3.26 27.31
CA GLY A 368 17.61 4.50 26.54
C GLY A 368 17.59 4.23 25.03
N VAL A 369 16.86 5.05 24.28
CA VAL A 369 16.71 4.92 22.83
C VAL A 369 18.06 5.10 22.13
N ASP A 370 18.86 6.09 22.55
CA ASP A 370 20.15 6.40 21.93
C ASP A 370 21.17 5.26 22.07
N GLU A 371 21.20 4.61 23.24
CA GLU A 371 22.08 3.46 23.49
C GLU A 371 21.67 2.25 22.64
N VAL A 372 20.37 1.96 22.53
CA VAL A 372 19.86 0.86 21.69
C VAL A 372 20.13 1.14 20.21
N MET A 373 19.91 2.37 19.75
CA MET A 373 20.25 2.79 18.39
C MET A 373 21.76 2.69 18.12
N SER A 374 22.59 3.07 19.08
CA SER A 374 24.06 2.94 18.97
C SER A 374 24.50 1.48 18.90
N HIS A 375 23.87 0.60 19.67
CA HIS A 375 24.11 -0.84 19.59
C HIS A 375 23.68 -1.43 18.24
N LEU A 376 22.53 -0.99 17.70
CA LEU A 376 22.11 -1.34 16.34
C LEU A 376 23.14 -0.89 15.30
N ARG A 377 23.65 0.34 15.41
CA ARG A 377 24.71 0.85 14.51
C ARG A 377 25.97 0.00 14.52
N ASN A 378 26.41 -0.39 15.72
CA ASN A 378 27.57 -1.27 15.87
C ASN A 378 27.31 -2.65 15.26
N THR A 379 26.10 -3.20 15.45
CA THR A 379 25.70 -4.48 14.85
C THR A 379 25.77 -4.41 13.32
N LEU A 380 25.23 -3.35 12.72
CA LEU A 380 25.29 -3.14 11.26
C LEU A 380 26.73 -3.00 10.75
N GLN A 381 27.60 -2.34 11.52
CA GLN A 381 29.02 -2.25 11.20
C GLN A 381 29.69 -3.63 11.20
N VAL A 382 29.48 -4.44 12.24
CA VAL A 382 30.02 -5.81 12.32
C VAL A 382 29.54 -6.67 11.14
N HIS A 383 28.24 -6.58 10.79
CA HIS A 383 27.69 -7.28 9.63
C HIS A 383 28.34 -6.83 8.31
N TYR A 384 28.63 -5.53 8.15
CA TYR A 384 29.35 -5.01 6.99
C TYR A 384 30.80 -5.49 6.95
N GLU A 385 31.50 -5.49 8.07
CA GLU A 385 32.91 -5.92 8.16
C GLU A 385 33.08 -7.41 7.85
N ALA A 386 32.10 -8.24 8.22
CA ALA A 386 32.05 -9.65 7.84
C ALA A 386 31.86 -9.85 6.33
N HIS A 387 31.06 -8.99 5.68
CA HIS A 387 30.73 -9.09 4.26
C HIS A 387 30.81 -7.72 3.55
N PRO A 388 32.02 -7.16 3.37
CA PRO A 388 32.15 -5.78 2.91
C PRO A 388 31.89 -5.64 1.42
N ALA A 389 31.38 -4.47 1.01
CA ALA A 389 31.27 -4.13 -0.40
C ALA A 389 32.67 -4.05 -1.02
N THR A 390 32.85 -4.64 -2.21
CA THR A 390 34.16 -4.70 -2.87
C THR A 390 34.06 -4.39 -4.36
N ILE A 391 35.13 -3.85 -4.93
CA ILE A 391 35.29 -3.67 -6.38
C ILE A 391 36.62 -4.25 -6.84
N SER A 392 36.71 -4.57 -8.13
CA SER A 392 37.98 -4.99 -8.75
C SER A 392 38.67 -3.79 -9.36
N ILE A 393 39.92 -3.52 -8.95
CA ILE A 393 40.77 -2.47 -9.50
C ILE A 393 41.97 -3.08 -10.21
N GLN A 394 42.29 -2.59 -11.41
CA GLN A 394 43.52 -2.96 -12.10
C GLN A 394 44.70 -2.14 -11.56
N LYS A 395 45.72 -2.83 -11.06
CA LYS A 395 46.97 -2.21 -10.64
C LYS A 395 48.12 -3.01 -11.24
N LYS A 396 48.93 -2.36 -12.10
CA LYS A 396 50.08 -2.98 -12.79
C LYS A 396 49.73 -4.28 -13.54
N GLY A 397 48.62 -4.31 -14.26
CA GLY A 397 48.21 -5.47 -15.07
C GLY A 397 47.49 -6.60 -14.31
N HIS A 398 47.36 -6.52 -12.97
CA HIS A 398 46.63 -7.51 -12.18
C HIS A 398 45.33 -6.93 -11.59
N ASN A 399 44.28 -7.73 -11.58
CA ASN A 399 43.02 -7.42 -10.89
C ASN A 399 43.20 -7.62 -9.38
N LYS A 400 43.13 -6.54 -8.60
CA LYS A 400 43.13 -6.57 -7.13
C LYS A 400 41.73 -6.25 -6.61
N LYS A 401 41.23 -7.04 -5.66
CA LYS A 401 39.99 -6.75 -4.93
C LYS A 401 40.25 -5.62 -3.92
N LEU A 402 39.50 -4.53 -4.04
CA LEU A 402 39.50 -3.40 -3.10
C LEU A 402 38.29 -3.53 -2.18
N ILE A 403 38.54 -3.55 -0.87
CA ILE A 403 37.50 -3.48 0.16
C ILE A 403 37.11 -2.02 0.33
N LEU A 404 35.81 -1.74 0.22
CA LEU A 404 35.28 -0.39 0.39
C LEU A 404 35.07 -0.11 1.89
N PRO A 405 35.42 1.09 2.39
CA PRO A 405 35.23 1.44 3.80
C PRO A 405 33.75 1.69 4.13
N LEU A 406 33.37 1.53 5.39
CA LEU A 406 32.02 1.85 5.85
C LEU A 406 31.73 3.36 5.77
N GLU A 407 32.63 4.19 6.29
CA GLU A 407 32.43 5.64 6.42
C GLU A 407 32.75 6.45 5.16
N TRP A 408 31.99 7.54 4.98
CA TRP A 408 32.16 8.45 3.85
C TRP A 408 33.52 9.14 3.82
N LYS A 409 34.06 9.52 4.98
CA LYS A 409 35.36 10.19 5.09
C LYS A 409 36.47 9.29 4.53
N SER A 410 36.48 8.03 4.93
CA SER A 410 37.43 7.03 4.45
C SER A 410 37.22 6.70 2.98
N PHE A 411 35.97 6.68 2.49
CA PHE A 411 35.68 6.49 1.07
C PHE A 411 36.26 7.62 0.20
N LYS A 412 36.14 8.89 0.64
CA LYS A 412 36.71 10.04 -0.09
C LYS A 412 38.23 9.94 -0.25
N ASN A 413 38.91 9.34 0.73
CA ASN A 413 40.37 9.16 0.72
C ASN A 413 40.85 8.05 -0.24
N LEU A 414 39.94 7.30 -0.87
CA LEU A 414 40.32 6.28 -1.86
C LEU A 414 40.70 6.88 -3.23
N HIS A 415 40.35 8.14 -3.50
CA HIS A 415 40.65 8.85 -4.76
C HIS A 415 40.34 8.05 -6.04
N LEU A 416 39.18 7.38 -6.06
CA LEU A 416 38.75 6.52 -7.17
C LEU A 416 38.42 7.32 -8.44
N PHE A 417 38.79 6.77 -9.61
CA PHE A 417 38.37 7.31 -10.91
C PHE A 417 36.85 7.23 -11.10
N PRO A 418 36.22 8.06 -11.96
CA PRO A 418 34.76 8.10 -12.11
C PRO A 418 34.09 6.74 -12.33
N ARG A 419 34.67 5.89 -13.19
CA ARG A 419 34.15 4.54 -13.44
C ARG A 419 34.22 3.63 -12.22
N GLN A 420 35.32 3.69 -11.46
CA GLN A 420 35.51 2.93 -10.22
C GLN A 420 34.57 3.44 -9.12
N LYS A 421 34.36 4.76 -9.05
CA LYS A 421 33.41 5.38 -8.12
C LYS A 421 31.97 4.91 -8.40
N ALA A 422 31.56 4.85 -9.67
CA ALA A 422 30.25 4.32 -10.06
C ALA A 422 30.09 2.83 -9.70
N GLN A 423 31.13 2.02 -9.90
CA GLN A 423 31.15 0.62 -9.46
C GLN A 423 31.08 0.49 -7.93
N ALA A 424 31.79 1.34 -7.21
CA ALA A 424 31.77 1.35 -5.75
C ALA A 424 30.38 1.70 -5.21
N PHE A 425 29.71 2.70 -5.79
CA PHE A 425 28.34 3.04 -5.44
C PHE A 425 27.38 1.86 -5.66
N LYS A 426 27.44 1.20 -6.83
CA LYS A 426 26.62 0.00 -7.07
C LYS A 426 26.90 -1.10 -6.02
N ALA A 427 28.16 -1.35 -5.68
CA ALA A 427 28.52 -2.33 -4.65
C ALA A 427 27.98 -1.94 -3.26
N TYR A 428 28.01 -0.65 -2.90
CA TYR A 428 27.41 -0.14 -1.67
C TYR A 428 25.89 -0.27 -1.65
N TYR A 429 25.20 0.00 -2.76
CA TYR A 429 23.75 -0.09 -2.87
C TYR A 429 23.25 -1.54 -2.79
N GLN A 430 24.04 -2.49 -3.26
CA GLN A 430 23.75 -3.92 -3.15
C GLN A 430 24.03 -4.50 -1.76
N ASN A 431 24.87 -3.84 -0.96
CA ASN A 431 25.21 -4.32 0.38
C ASN A 431 24.13 -3.89 1.40
N LYS A 432 23.41 -4.87 1.94
CA LYS A 432 22.28 -4.66 2.86
C LYS A 432 22.70 -4.04 4.19
N ALA A 433 23.76 -4.55 4.83
CA ALA A 433 24.27 -4.00 6.08
C ALA A 433 24.71 -2.53 5.92
N HIS A 434 25.43 -2.21 4.84
CA HIS A 434 25.83 -0.83 4.54
C HIS A 434 24.60 0.05 4.29
N THR A 435 23.63 -0.43 3.50
CA THR A 435 22.42 0.33 3.19
C THR A 435 21.57 0.62 4.43
N ALA A 436 21.35 -0.39 5.28
CA ALA A 436 20.68 -0.21 6.58
C ALA A 436 21.45 0.76 7.49
N TRP A 437 22.79 0.70 7.48
CA TRP A 437 23.63 1.65 8.21
C TRP A 437 23.43 3.07 7.65
N ARG A 438 23.50 3.27 6.34
CA ARG A 438 23.30 4.60 5.71
C ARG A 438 21.88 5.15 5.94
N TYR A 439 20.86 4.30 5.96
CA TYR A 439 19.48 4.70 6.27
C TYR A 439 19.39 5.41 7.62
N LEU A 440 20.15 4.96 8.62
CA LEU A 440 20.18 5.54 9.96
C LEU A 440 21.12 6.76 10.09
N SER A 441 21.79 7.20 9.02
CA SER A 441 22.86 8.22 9.05
C SER A 441 22.38 9.64 8.80
N LYS A 442 22.92 10.55 9.61
CA LYS A 442 22.71 12.01 9.52
C LYS A 442 24.08 12.70 9.50
N PRO A 443 24.52 13.27 8.35
CA PRO A 443 23.89 13.16 7.03
C PRO A 443 24.06 11.77 6.38
N ASN A 444 23.32 11.50 5.30
CA ASN A 444 23.57 10.37 4.39
C ASN A 444 24.13 10.87 3.04
N PRO A 445 25.46 10.80 2.81
CA PRO A 445 26.11 11.24 1.57
C PRO A 445 25.79 10.41 0.31
N TRP A 446 25.11 9.27 0.44
CA TRP A 446 24.77 8.39 -0.68
C TRP A 446 23.33 8.56 -1.17
N MET A 447 22.60 9.55 -0.63
CA MET A 447 21.21 9.86 -0.98
C MET A 447 21.08 10.37 -2.42
N HIS A 448 19.96 10.06 -3.07
CA HIS A 448 19.63 10.65 -4.37
C HIS A 448 19.28 12.14 -4.24
N GLN A 449 19.64 12.96 -5.24
CA GLN A 449 19.36 14.40 -5.26
C GLN A 449 17.86 14.73 -5.38
N ASP A 450 17.07 13.81 -5.94
CA ASP A 450 15.62 13.93 -6.15
C ASP A 450 14.82 13.02 -5.19
N ALA A 451 15.42 12.57 -4.08
CA ALA A 451 14.68 11.78 -3.10
C ALA A 451 13.58 12.64 -2.42
N SER A 452 12.33 12.16 -2.46
CA SER A 452 11.15 12.92 -1.98
C SER A 452 10.90 12.84 -0.48
N TYR A 453 11.31 11.75 0.18
CA TYR A 453 10.99 11.47 1.60
C TYR A 453 12.23 11.61 2.50
N VAL A 454 12.81 12.80 2.54
CA VAL A 454 14.08 13.07 3.24
C VAL A 454 14.00 14.35 4.07
N ASN A 455 14.78 14.38 5.14
CA ASN A 455 15.10 15.60 5.86
C ASN A 455 16.28 16.32 5.16
N ILE A 456 16.24 17.65 5.17
CA ILE A 456 17.25 18.51 4.56
C ILE A 456 17.65 19.57 5.60
N ASN A 457 18.96 19.83 5.76
CA ASN A 457 19.41 20.90 6.65
C ASN A 457 19.03 22.30 6.11
N GLU A 458 19.05 23.33 6.97
CA GLU A 458 18.68 24.70 6.60
C GLU A 458 19.49 25.24 5.41
N ALA A 459 20.79 24.89 5.35
CA ALA A 459 21.69 25.26 4.27
C ALA A 459 21.44 24.51 2.94
N ARG A 460 20.54 23.52 2.92
CA ARG A 460 20.23 22.63 1.79
C ARG A 460 21.44 21.87 1.22
N THR A 461 22.48 21.67 2.03
CA THR A 461 23.72 20.97 1.67
C THR A 461 23.74 19.51 2.09
N GLU A 462 22.92 19.14 3.08
CA GLU A 462 22.89 17.80 3.66
C GLU A 462 21.49 17.21 3.63
N ARG A 463 21.42 15.89 3.42
CA ARG A 463 20.16 15.14 3.37
C ARG A 463 20.28 13.84 4.14
N TRP A 464 19.20 13.41 4.78
CA TRP A 464 19.11 12.12 5.46
C TRP A 464 17.67 11.60 5.48
N SER A 465 17.47 10.33 5.81
CA SER A 465 16.13 9.75 5.87
C SER A 465 15.35 10.28 7.08
N THR A 466 14.05 10.00 7.13
CA THR A 466 13.15 10.40 8.24
C THR A 466 13.26 9.47 9.46
N PHE A 467 14.31 8.66 9.57
CA PHE A 467 14.46 7.63 10.62
C PHE A 467 14.36 8.18 12.06
N GLU A 468 14.67 9.45 12.28
CA GLU A 468 14.64 10.11 13.59
C GLU A 468 13.25 10.01 14.24
N GLU A 469 12.18 10.08 13.45
CA GLU A 469 10.79 9.94 13.93
C GLU A 469 10.43 8.51 14.37
N TYR A 470 11.27 7.54 14.01
CA TYR A 470 11.03 6.11 14.22
C TYR A 470 12.02 5.46 15.18
N GLN A 471 12.97 6.19 15.76
CA GLN A 471 14.05 5.60 16.56
C GLN A 471 13.52 4.70 17.69
N SER A 472 12.47 5.14 18.39
CA SER A 472 11.80 4.34 19.42
C SER A 472 11.22 3.04 18.85
N LEU A 473 10.58 3.10 17.69
CA LEU A 473 9.95 1.94 17.06
C LEU A 473 10.99 0.97 16.47
N ILE A 474 12.01 1.50 15.79
CA ILE A 474 13.17 0.75 15.29
C ILE A 474 13.86 0.04 16.46
N SER A 475 14.06 0.74 17.59
CA SER A 475 14.67 0.17 18.78
C SER A 475 13.84 -0.97 19.38
N LEU A 476 12.51 -0.83 19.43
CA LEU A 476 11.62 -1.91 19.91
C LEU A 476 11.75 -3.16 19.04
N PHE A 477 11.66 -3.02 17.72
CA PHE A 477 11.80 -4.17 16.81
C PHE A 477 13.21 -4.75 16.84
N TYR A 478 14.24 -3.91 16.97
CA TYR A 478 15.60 -4.37 17.11
C TYR A 478 15.79 -5.20 18.39
N LEU A 479 15.26 -4.76 19.53
CA LEU A 479 15.27 -5.52 20.78
C LEU A 479 14.57 -6.88 20.62
N ALA A 480 13.45 -6.93 19.87
CA ALA A 480 12.78 -8.18 19.54
C ALA A 480 13.61 -9.08 18.60
N ALA A 481 14.32 -8.48 17.63
CA ALA A 481 15.20 -9.20 16.71
C ALA A 481 16.37 -9.86 17.45
N ILE A 482 16.92 -9.19 18.48
CA ILE A 482 18.05 -9.70 19.25
C ILE A 482 17.67 -10.47 20.53
N ASP A 483 16.37 -10.68 20.81
CA ASP A 483 15.93 -11.46 21.98
C ASP A 483 16.19 -12.97 21.80
N LYS A 484 17.37 -13.41 22.24
CA LYS A 484 17.77 -14.82 22.30
C LYS A 484 16.95 -15.66 23.29
N LYS A 485 16.25 -15.03 24.24
CA LYS A 485 15.43 -15.75 25.23
C LYS A 485 14.06 -16.13 24.68
N THR A 486 13.61 -15.48 23.61
CA THR A 486 12.36 -15.83 22.92
C THR A 486 12.64 -16.86 21.82
N PRO A 487 12.11 -18.09 21.92
CA PRO A 487 12.29 -19.11 20.88
C PRO A 487 11.80 -18.60 19.53
N CYS A 488 12.48 -19.02 18.46
CA CYS A 488 12.01 -18.75 17.11
C CYS A 488 10.84 -19.67 16.73
N ALA A 489 9.97 -19.18 15.84
CA ALA A 489 8.85 -19.91 15.26
C ALA A 489 9.06 -20.09 13.75
N ASP A 490 8.26 -20.95 13.11
CA ASP A 490 8.19 -21.14 11.65
C ASP A 490 9.55 -21.45 11.00
N GLU A 491 10.33 -22.34 11.61
CA GLU A 491 11.65 -22.80 11.13
C GLU A 491 12.76 -21.72 11.09
N HIS A 492 12.47 -20.49 11.56
CA HIS A 492 13.48 -19.46 11.66
C HIS A 492 14.49 -19.75 12.78
N THR A 493 15.74 -19.32 12.59
CA THR A 493 16.77 -19.27 13.64
C THR A 493 16.97 -17.84 14.13
N PHE A 494 17.72 -17.69 15.23
CA PHE A 494 18.07 -16.37 15.75
C PHE A 494 18.85 -15.53 14.72
N GLU A 495 19.78 -16.18 14.02
CA GLU A 495 20.61 -15.57 12.98
C GLU A 495 19.73 -15.05 11.83
N THR A 496 18.83 -15.90 11.31
CA THR A 496 17.94 -15.52 10.21
C THR A 496 16.95 -14.40 10.59
N ARG A 497 16.52 -14.33 11.87
CA ARG A 497 15.66 -13.25 12.36
C ARG A 497 16.38 -11.90 12.33
N LEU A 498 17.62 -11.85 12.81
CA LEU A 498 18.41 -10.63 12.80
C LEU A 498 18.79 -10.22 11.38
N GLU A 499 19.17 -11.17 10.53
CA GLU A 499 19.46 -10.92 9.11
C GLU A 499 18.25 -10.32 8.39
N HIS A 500 17.06 -10.91 8.59
CA HIS A 500 15.82 -10.39 8.03
C HIS A 500 15.51 -8.96 8.50
N PHE A 501 15.75 -8.66 9.78
CA PHE A 501 15.58 -7.30 10.31
C PHE A 501 16.50 -6.28 9.61
N ILE A 502 17.76 -6.66 9.38
CA ILE A 502 18.74 -5.83 8.66
C ILE A 502 18.31 -5.62 7.20
N ASP A 503 17.84 -6.68 6.55
CA ASP A 503 17.35 -6.61 5.17
C ASP A 503 16.16 -5.66 5.03
N GLU A 504 15.18 -5.72 5.94
CA GLU A 504 14.05 -4.80 5.93
C GLU A 504 14.46 -3.34 6.17
N LEU A 505 15.40 -3.06 7.08
CA LEU A 505 15.95 -1.72 7.21
C LEU A 505 16.63 -1.23 5.93
N ALA A 506 17.34 -2.12 5.23
CA ALA A 506 17.95 -1.78 3.95
C ALA A 506 16.91 -1.53 2.85
N TYR A 507 15.82 -2.32 2.81
CA TYR A 507 14.70 -2.11 1.89
C TYR A 507 13.98 -0.79 2.18
N ILE A 508 13.78 -0.42 3.44
CA ILE A 508 13.23 0.89 3.82
C ILE A 508 14.10 2.01 3.26
N GLY A 509 15.42 1.91 3.38
CA GLY A 509 16.36 2.91 2.87
C GLY A 509 16.37 3.08 1.35
N ARG A 510 15.85 2.11 0.61
CA ARG A 510 15.87 2.06 -0.87
C ARG A 510 14.50 1.79 -1.51
N ALA A 511 13.40 2.02 -0.80
CA ALA A 511 12.08 1.61 -1.26
C ALA A 511 11.73 2.19 -2.64
N HIS A 512 11.95 3.48 -2.86
CA HIS A 512 11.66 4.17 -4.13
C HIS A 512 12.75 3.99 -5.20
N ASN A 513 13.79 3.19 -4.93
CA ASN A 513 14.69 2.73 -5.98
C ASN A 513 14.06 1.63 -6.85
N TRP A 514 12.94 1.06 -6.41
CA TRP A 514 12.20 -0.02 -7.10
C TRP A 514 11.00 0.45 -7.93
N ASP A 515 10.76 1.77 -8.01
CA ASP A 515 9.60 2.34 -8.71
C ASP A 515 9.63 2.12 -10.24
N LYS A 516 10.81 1.80 -10.79
CA LYS A 516 11.00 1.51 -12.22
C LYS A 516 10.76 0.03 -12.51
N SER A 517 10.17 -0.26 -13.68
CA SER A 517 9.94 -1.63 -14.19
C SER A 517 10.72 -1.89 -15.48
N ARG A 518 11.10 -3.15 -15.71
CA ARG A 518 11.74 -3.64 -16.94
C ARG A 518 11.04 -4.90 -17.46
N LEU A 519 11.11 -5.15 -18.76
CA LEU A 519 10.62 -6.39 -19.36
C LEU A 519 11.65 -7.51 -19.21
N LYS A 520 11.21 -8.67 -18.71
CA LYS A 520 11.97 -9.92 -18.76
C LYS A 520 12.00 -10.48 -20.17
N ASN A 521 12.94 -11.38 -20.43
CA ASN A 521 13.06 -12.13 -21.68
C ASN A 521 11.80 -12.96 -22.03
N ASN A 522 10.93 -13.24 -21.04
CA ASN A 522 9.65 -13.93 -21.22
C ASN A 522 8.46 -12.98 -21.43
N GLY A 523 8.69 -11.68 -21.64
CA GLY A 523 7.66 -10.67 -21.83
C GLY A 523 6.98 -10.16 -20.55
N GLN A 524 7.30 -10.69 -19.37
CA GLN A 524 6.73 -10.22 -18.10
C GLN A 524 7.45 -8.96 -17.60
N GLN A 525 6.70 -7.95 -17.16
CA GLN A 525 7.28 -6.80 -16.47
C GLN A 525 7.72 -7.17 -15.05
N GLU A 526 8.92 -6.76 -14.64
CA GLU A 526 9.41 -6.83 -13.27
C GLU A 526 9.93 -5.48 -12.79
N GLN A 527 9.65 -5.13 -11.53
CA GLN A 527 10.32 -4.03 -10.85
C GLN A 527 11.75 -4.41 -10.48
N TYR A 528 12.65 -3.43 -10.40
CA TYR A 528 14.05 -3.66 -10.05
C TYR A 528 14.65 -2.48 -9.29
N ASP A 529 15.59 -2.73 -8.39
CA ASP A 529 16.42 -1.67 -7.79
C ASP A 529 17.27 -1.02 -8.88
N ASP A 530 17.07 0.27 -9.14
CA ASP A 530 17.81 0.99 -10.17
C ASP A 530 19.30 1.20 -9.84
N LEU A 531 19.72 0.87 -8.62
CA LEU A 531 21.09 1.02 -8.11
C LEU A 531 21.61 2.47 -8.24
N GLU A 532 20.70 3.43 -8.13
CA GLU A 532 21.02 4.85 -7.99
C GLU A 532 21.08 5.23 -6.49
N GLY A 533 21.28 6.52 -6.22
CA GLY A 533 21.31 7.06 -4.85
C GLY A 533 20.10 6.62 -4.02
N ASP A 534 20.28 6.51 -2.71
CA ASP A 534 19.22 6.02 -1.81
C ASP A 534 17.95 6.90 -1.94
N ARG A 535 16.80 6.25 -2.15
CA ARG A 535 15.47 6.88 -2.13
C ARG A 535 14.61 6.16 -1.07
N PRO A 536 14.60 6.65 0.18
CA PRO A 536 13.95 5.96 1.29
C PRO A 536 12.43 6.01 1.20
N SER A 537 11.77 5.05 1.85
CA SER A 537 10.31 4.90 1.92
C SER A 537 9.60 6.16 2.44
N CYS A 538 8.36 6.35 1.99
CA CYS A 538 7.41 7.26 2.61
C CYS A 538 7.10 6.88 4.08
N PHE A 539 6.56 7.83 4.85
CA PHE A 539 6.32 7.69 6.29
C PHE A 539 5.49 6.44 6.67
N SER A 540 4.47 6.12 5.89
CA SER A 540 3.59 4.98 6.15
C SER A 540 4.25 3.64 5.82
N GLY A 541 5.02 3.57 4.73
CA GLY A 541 5.78 2.38 4.34
C GLY A 541 6.83 1.95 5.38
N VAL A 542 7.42 2.91 6.13
CA VAL A 542 8.38 2.61 7.21
C VAL A 542 7.74 1.76 8.31
N LYS A 543 6.55 2.15 8.81
CA LYS A 543 5.88 1.43 9.92
C LYS A 543 5.52 0.00 9.53
N ARG A 544 5.03 -0.19 8.31
CA ARG A 544 4.61 -1.49 7.77
C ARG A 544 5.80 -2.45 7.68
N ARG A 545 6.89 -2.00 7.07
CA ARG A 545 8.11 -2.81 6.92
C ARG A 545 8.76 -3.11 8.27
N LEU A 546 8.79 -2.15 9.19
CA LEU A 546 9.26 -2.40 10.55
C LEU A 546 8.42 -3.47 11.26
N PHE A 547 7.10 -3.48 11.09
CA PHE A 547 6.25 -4.53 11.65
C PHE A 547 6.59 -5.93 11.13
N GLN A 548 6.91 -6.03 9.84
CA GLN A 548 7.27 -7.29 9.19
C GLN A 548 8.76 -7.67 9.39
N SER A 549 9.56 -6.80 10.00
CA SER A 549 11.02 -6.94 10.04
C SER A 549 11.53 -8.07 10.93
N VAL A 550 10.73 -8.55 11.89
CA VAL A 550 11.17 -9.55 12.88
C VAL A 550 10.43 -10.88 12.70
N LEU A 551 10.75 -11.59 11.61
CA LEU A 551 10.17 -12.90 11.32
C LEU A 551 10.53 -13.95 12.37
N GLY A 552 9.64 -14.93 12.56
CA GLY A 552 9.81 -15.99 13.54
C GLY A 552 9.75 -15.53 14.99
N HIS A 553 9.32 -14.31 15.29
CA HIS A 553 9.07 -13.86 16.66
C HIS A 553 7.62 -14.18 17.08
N PRO A 554 7.39 -15.01 18.12
CA PRO A 554 6.05 -15.46 18.53
C PRO A 554 5.00 -14.36 18.78
N LEU A 555 5.40 -13.19 19.31
CA LEU A 555 4.47 -12.06 19.52
C LEU A 555 4.01 -11.37 18.23
N LEU A 556 4.72 -11.59 17.12
CA LEU A 556 4.37 -11.06 15.79
C LEU A 556 3.77 -12.14 14.89
N LYS A 557 3.61 -13.36 15.42
CA LYS A 557 2.94 -14.48 14.74
C LYS A 557 1.44 -14.40 14.99
N VAL A 558 0.64 -14.60 13.95
CA VAL A 558 -0.81 -14.82 14.12
C VAL A 558 -1.00 -16.21 14.73
N LEU A 559 -1.59 -16.24 15.93
CA LEU A 559 -1.85 -17.49 16.63
C LEU A 559 -3.11 -18.15 16.06
N THR A 560 -3.02 -19.42 15.69
CA THR A 560 -4.15 -20.20 15.18
C THR A 560 -4.34 -21.48 16.00
N VAL A 561 -5.50 -22.13 15.82
CA VAL A 561 -5.82 -23.44 16.44
C VAL A 561 -4.76 -24.48 16.07
N ASP A 562 -4.29 -24.49 14.83
CA ASP A 562 -3.26 -25.43 14.34
C ASP A 562 -1.90 -25.19 15.03
N VAL A 563 -1.53 -23.91 15.21
CA VAL A 563 -0.28 -23.56 15.92
C VAL A 563 -0.33 -24.06 17.36
N ILE A 564 -1.47 -23.89 18.05
CA ILE A 564 -1.66 -24.43 19.40
C ILE A 564 -1.67 -25.95 19.41
N GLN A 565 -2.24 -26.59 18.38
CA GLN A 565 -2.22 -28.05 18.27
C GLN A 565 -0.80 -28.60 18.10
N ILE A 566 0.04 -27.94 17.30
CA ILE A 566 1.45 -28.30 17.15
C ILE A 566 2.18 -28.20 18.49
N GLU A 567 1.99 -27.11 19.25
CA GLU A 567 2.59 -26.94 20.58
C GLU A 567 2.15 -28.05 21.55
N ILE A 568 0.86 -28.41 21.54
CA ILE A 568 0.32 -29.50 22.36
C ILE A 568 1.00 -30.82 21.99
N ASN A 569 1.10 -31.12 20.70
CA ASN A 569 1.67 -32.36 20.19
C ASN A 569 3.16 -32.48 20.56
N GLU A 570 3.94 -31.42 20.36
CA GLU A 570 5.36 -31.38 20.74
C GLU A 570 5.56 -31.57 22.24
N PHE A 571 4.73 -30.90 23.05
CA PHE A 571 4.77 -31.04 24.51
C PHE A 571 4.45 -32.46 24.95
N LEU A 572 3.36 -33.06 24.44
CA LEU A 572 2.95 -34.42 24.76
C LEU A 572 4.03 -35.42 24.37
N PHE A 573 4.51 -35.36 23.13
CA PHE A 573 5.55 -36.24 22.62
C PHE A 573 6.83 -36.19 23.47
N LYS A 574 7.28 -34.98 23.83
CA LYS A 574 8.47 -34.79 24.68
C LYS A 574 8.27 -35.37 26.08
N ASN A 575 7.09 -35.23 26.68
CA ASN A 575 6.80 -35.79 28.00
C ASN A 575 6.69 -37.31 27.97
N PHE A 576 5.98 -37.88 26.99
CA PHE A 576 5.91 -39.33 26.81
C PHE A 576 7.30 -39.94 26.62
N LYS A 577 8.09 -39.39 25.70
CA LYS A 577 9.46 -39.86 25.46
C LYS A 577 10.37 -39.76 26.68
N LYS A 578 10.17 -38.75 27.55
CA LYS A 578 10.94 -38.59 28.79
C LYS A 578 10.52 -39.62 29.86
N ALA A 579 9.25 -39.97 29.92
CA ALA A 579 8.72 -40.92 30.90
C ALA A 579 8.95 -42.39 30.50
N ILE A 580 9.07 -42.67 29.20
CA ILE A 580 9.46 -43.98 28.67
C ILE A 580 10.98 -44.16 28.84
N ASN A 581 11.37 -45.18 29.60
CA ASN A 581 12.75 -45.53 29.90
C ASN A 581 13.00 -47.02 29.65
N PRO A 582 14.26 -47.49 29.66
CA PRO A 582 14.57 -48.90 29.38
C PRO A 582 13.84 -49.92 30.27
N GLY A 583 13.46 -49.54 31.50
CA GLY A 583 12.80 -50.42 32.46
C GLY A 583 11.29 -50.57 32.27
N ASN A 584 10.61 -49.61 31.62
CA ASN A 584 9.15 -49.66 31.42
C ASN A 584 8.72 -49.78 29.94
N ARG A 585 9.61 -49.55 28.98
CA ARG A 585 9.26 -49.46 27.54
C ARG A 585 8.56 -50.68 26.96
N PHE A 586 8.96 -51.89 27.36
CA PHE A 586 8.40 -53.14 26.81
C PHE A 586 7.02 -53.44 27.39
N ALA A 587 6.88 -53.30 28.71
CA ALA A 587 5.58 -53.41 29.37
C ALA A 587 4.59 -52.36 28.82
N LEU A 588 5.07 -51.13 28.59
CA LEU A 588 4.26 -50.05 28.01
C LEU A 588 3.81 -50.34 26.59
N LYS A 589 4.70 -50.90 25.75
CA LYS A 589 4.35 -51.33 24.39
C LYS A 589 3.27 -52.42 24.42
N LYS A 590 3.43 -53.44 25.27
CA LYS A 590 2.45 -54.53 25.39
C LYS A 590 1.09 -54.01 25.83
N ALA A 591 1.05 -53.15 26.85
CA ALA A 591 -0.19 -52.53 27.32
C ALA A 591 -0.82 -51.62 26.23
N TRP A 592 0.02 -50.90 25.48
CA TRP A 592 -0.40 -50.06 24.37
C TRP A 592 -1.06 -50.84 23.23
N ASP A 593 -0.43 -51.95 22.81
CA ASP A 593 -0.93 -52.80 21.73
C ASP A 593 -2.29 -53.40 22.07
N LYS A 594 -2.43 -53.98 23.26
CA LYS A 594 -3.72 -54.46 23.78
C LYS A 594 -4.81 -53.41 23.66
N GLY A 595 -4.52 -52.17 24.08
CA GLY A 595 -5.49 -51.09 24.05
C GLY A 595 -5.84 -50.59 22.63
N ILE A 596 -4.91 -50.65 21.67
CA ILE A 596 -5.22 -50.35 20.25
C ILE A 596 -6.02 -51.48 19.61
N GLU A 597 -5.71 -52.73 19.95
CA GLU A 597 -6.37 -53.93 19.43
C GLU A 597 -7.76 -54.16 20.03
N GLY A 598 -8.14 -53.36 21.04
CA GLY A 598 -9.44 -53.42 21.70
C GLY A 598 -9.56 -54.53 22.75
N GLU A 599 -8.42 -55.06 23.22
CA GLU A 599 -8.37 -56.02 24.33
C GLU A 599 -8.58 -55.33 25.69
N ASP A 600 -9.13 -56.07 26.65
CA ASP A 600 -9.30 -55.58 28.03
C ASP A 600 -7.93 -55.39 28.70
N LEU A 601 -7.70 -54.18 29.22
CA LEU A 601 -6.49 -53.84 29.96
C LEU A 601 -6.60 -54.35 31.40
N SER A 602 -5.58 -55.07 31.87
CA SER A 602 -5.47 -55.44 33.29
C SER A 602 -5.30 -54.21 34.18
N GLU A 603 -5.50 -54.34 35.50
CA GLU A 603 -5.21 -53.25 36.45
C GLU A 603 -3.75 -52.78 36.38
N GLU A 604 -2.82 -53.70 36.13
CA GLU A 604 -1.39 -53.40 35.98
C GLU A 604 -1.11 -52.63 34.68
N ASP A 605 -1.67 -53.09 33.56
CA ASP A 605 -1.59 -52.41 32.26
C ASP A 605 -2.18 -50.99 32.34
N THR A 606 -3.31 -50.85 33.03
CA THR A 606 -3.99 -49.57 33.24
C THR A 606 -3.13 -48.60 34.06
N LYS A 607 -2.55 -49.05 35.18
CA LYS A 607 -1.64 -48.24 36.01
C LYS A 607 -0.40 -47.82 35.24
N LEU A 608 0.15 -48.72 34.42
CA LEU A 608 1.33 -48.47 33.62
C LEU A 608 1.06 -47.39 32.56
N ILE A 609 -0.06 -47.47 31.85
CA ILE A 609 -0.45 -46.46 30.86
C ILE A 609 -0.78 -45.12 31.53
N GLN A 610 -1.47 -45.15 32.69
CA GLN A 610 -1.78 -43.94 33.45
C GLN A 610 -0.54 -43.27 34.05
N SER A 611 0.58 -43.98 34.20
CA SER A 611 1.85 -43.37 34.64
C SER A 611 2.42 -42.38 33.62
N LEU A 612 1.93 -42.40 32.37
CA LEU A 612 2.27 -41.44 31.32
C LEU A 612 1.34 -40.22 31.29
N ASN A 613 0.32 -40.18 32.16
CA ASN A 613 -0.60 -39.05 32.21
C ASN A 613 0.12 -37.77 32.63
N ILE A 614 -0.21 -36.68 31.94
CA ILE A 614 0.33 -35.36 32.25
C ILE A 614 -0.31 -34.85 33.54
N SER A 615 0.52 -34.58 34.55
CA SER A 615 0.07 -34.07 35.86
C SER A 615 -0.51 -32.67 35.76
N LEU A 616 -1.31 -32.26 36.75
CA LEU A 616 -1.90 -30.92 36.77
C LEU A 616 -0.82 -29.82 36.78
N GLU A 617 0.28 -30.04 37.49
CA GLU A 617 1.44 -29.13 37.52
C GLU A 617 2.07 -28.98 36.13
N GLN A 618 2.23 -30.10 35.40
CA GLN A 618 2.77 -30.08 34.04
C GLN A 618 1.83 -29.35 33.07
N GLN A 619 0.51 -29.55 33.20
CA GLN A 619 -0.48 -28.84 32.39
C GLN A 619 -0.47 -27.32 32.68
N GLN A 620 -0.39 -26.93 33.95
CA GLN A 620 -0.29 -25.52 34.34
C GLN A 620 1.03 -24.89 33.86
N ALA A 621 2.15 -25.61 33.96
CA ALA A 621 3.43 -25.17 33.45
C ALA A 621 3.39 -24.95 31.92
N PHE A 622 2.73 -25.84 31.18
CA PHE A 622 2.56 -25.70 29.73
C PHE A 622 1.69 -24.49 29.36
N LYS A 623 0.58 -24.25 30.06
CA LYS A 623 -0.22 -23.03 29.87
C LYS A 623 0.58 -21.77 30.16
N LYS A 624 1.38 -21.76 31.22
CA LYS A 624 2.26 -20.64 31.56
C LYS A 624 3.32 -20.41 30.48
N TYR A 625 3.86 -21.49 29.91
CA TYR A 625 4.77 -21.44 28.77
C TYR A 625 4.10 -20.77 27.55
N LEU A 626 2.90 -21.20 27.15
CA LEU A 626 2.16 -20.61 26.03
C LEU A 626 1.82 -19.13 26.27
N SER A 627 1.34 -18.79 27.48
CA SER A 627 1.09 -17.38 27.87
C SER A 627 2.36 -16.53 27.84
N SER A 628 3.51 -17.10 28.21
CA SER A 628 4.79 -16.38 28.15
C SER A 628 5.33 -16.25 26.72
N LYS A 629 5.06 -17.23 25.85
CA LYS A 629 5.54 -17.26 24.46
C LYS A 629 4.71 -16.34 23.57
N TYR A 630 3.38 -16.48 23.62
CA TYR A 630 2.44 -15.79 22.74
C TYR A 630 1.78 -14.56 23.38
N GLY A 631 1.99 -14.33 24.68
CA GLY A 631 1.48 -13.15 25.36
C GLY A 631 -0.05 -13.08 25.37
N PRO A 632 -0.64 -11.88 25.25
CA PRO A 632 -2.09 -11.69 25.22
C PRO A 632 -2.80 -12.52 24.14
N SER A 633 -2.18 -12.70 22.97
CA SER A 633 -2.77 -13.45 21.85
C SER A 633 -3.21 -14.87 22.22
N PHE A 634 -2.53 -15.49 23.19
CA PHE A 634 -2.99 -16.74 23.82
C PHE A 634 -3.81 -16.48 25.08
N ALA A 635 -3.28 -15.66 26.00
CA ALA A 635 -3.82 -15.54 27.36
C ALA A 635 -5.24 -14.98 27.45
N THR A 636 -5.64 -14.12 26.50
CA THR A 636 -6.98 -13.53 26.47
C THR A 636 -7.95 -14.28 25.54
N ASN A 637 -7.46 -15.23 24.75
CA ASN A 637 -8.29 -15.97 23.81
C ASN A 637 -8.82 -17.26 24.46
N LEU A 638 -10.11 -17.22 24.80
CA LEU A 638 -10.81 -18.34 25.45
C LEU A 638 -10.84 -19.60 24.58
N SER A 639 -10.84 -19.48 23.25
CA SER A 639 -10.86 -20.64 22.35
C SER A 639 -9.56 -21.45 22.45
N PHE A 640 -8.41 -20.79 22.45
CA PHE A 640 -7.10 -21.45 22.59
C PHE A 640 -6.91 -22.04 23.98
N THR A 641 -7.34 -21.31 25.03
CA THR A 641 -7.30 -21.83 26.39
C THR A 641 -8.20 -23.06 26.55
N ARG A 642 -9.39 -23.04 25.95
CA ARG A 642 -10.31 -24.19 25.91
C ARG A 642 -9.72 -25.35 25.12
N GLN A 643 -9.06 -25.11 23.98
CA GLN A 643 -8.38 -26.16 23.22
C GLN A 643 -7.32 -26.88 24.07
N VAL A 644 -6.47 -26.12 24.78
CA VAL A 644 -5.46 -26.70 25.67
C VAL A 644 -6.11 -27.47 26.83
N ASN A 645 -7.16 -26.93 27.44
CA ASN A 645 -7.92 -27.65 28.48
C ASN A 645 -8.50 -28.97 27.95
N ASN A 646 -9.14 -28.91 26.78
CA ASN A 646 -9.76 -30.04 26.14
C ASN A 646 -8.72 -31.10 25.76
N ALA A 647 -7.50 -30.72 25.38
CA ALA A 647 -6.44 -31.69 25.08
C ALA A 647 -6.08 -32.55 26.31
N PHE A 648 -6.11 -31.98 27.52
CA PHE A 648 -5.76 -32.67 28.77
C PHE A 648 -6.96 -33.20 29.58
N LEU A 649 -8.19 -32.99 29.11
CA LEU A 649 -9.38 -33.48 29.80
C LEU A 649 -9.49 -35.01 29.70
N LEU A 650 -9.45 -35.71 30.83
CA LEU A 650 -9.75 -37.15 30.90
C LEU A 650 -11.21 -37.36 31.33
N THR A 651 -11.86 -38.39 30.79
CA THR A 651 -13.26 -38.75 31.08
C THR A 651 -13.34 -40.16 31.66
N SER A 652 -14.53 -40.59 32.09
CA SER A 652 -14.76 -41.98 32.52
C SER A 652 -14.46 -43.02 31.43
N THR A 653 -14.52 -42.62 30.15
CA THR A 653 -14.24 -43.46 28.98
C THR A 653 -12.80 -43.31 28.45
N ILE A 654 -12.13 -42.19 28.73
CA ILE A 654 -10.75 -41.91 28.28
C ILE A 654 -9.92 -41.57 29.51
N THR A 655 -9.28 -42.58 30.10
CA THR A 655 -8.51 -42.46 31.35
C THR A 655 -7.02 -42.22 31.12
N SER A 656 -6.56 -42.17 29.87
CA SER A 656 -5.17 -41.96 29.49
C SER A 656 -4.98 -40.90 28.41
N HIS A 657 -4.03 -39.99 28.64
CA HIS A 657 -3.56 -39.05 27.63
C HIS A 657 -2.88 -39.74 26.46
N LEU A 658 -2.23 -40.89 26.70
CA LEU A 658 -1.56 -41.64 25.66
C LEU A 658 -2.59 -42.16 24.63
N PHE A 659 -3.69 -42.76 25.08
CA PHE A 659 -4.75 -43.22 24.18
C PHE A 659 -5.48 -42.07 23.51
N LYS A 660 -5.72 -40.97 24.24
CA LYS A 660 -6.35 -39.77 23.67
C LYS A 660 -5.55 -39.18 22.50
N HIS A 661 -4.21 -39.25 22.57
CA HIS A 661 -3.29 -38.68 21.57
C HIS A 661 -2.44 -39.76 20.90
N GLY A 662 -3.02 -40.95 20.72
CA GLY A 662 -2.28 -42.16 20.39
C GLY A 662 -1.49 -42.13 19.10
N SER A 663 -1.99 -41.39 18.11
CA SER A 663 -1.33 -41.19 16.83
C SER A 663 0.09 -40.63 16.95
N LEU A 664 0.39 -39.86 18.01
CA LEU A 664 1.72 -39.26 18.22
C LEU A 664 2.83 -40.27 18.49
N MET A 665 2.50 -41.44 19.06
CA MET A 665 3.49 -42.41 19.54
C MET A 665 3.55 -43.68 18.69
N VAL A 666 2.73 -43.80 17.64
CA VAL A 666 2.69 -44.98 16.76
C VAL A 666 4.06 -45.28 16.14
N GLU A 667 4.73 -44.27 15.57
CA GLU A 667 6.05 -44.46 14.96
C GLU A 667 7.13 -44.82 16.00
N PHE A 668 7.04 -44.25 17.21
CA PHE A 668 7.96 -44.56 18.30
C PHE A 668 7.81 -46.02 18.75
N PHE A 669 6.58 -46.47 18.95
CA PHE A 669 6.29 -47.83 19.42
C PHE A 669 6.51 -48.90 18.34
N SER A 670 6.26 -48.60 17.06
CA SER A 670 6.61 -49.51 15.95
C SER A 670 8.12 -49.71 15.81
N LYS A 671 8.95 -48.69 16.04
CA LYS A 671 10.41 -48.82 16.08
C LYS A 671 10.94 -49.64 17.27
N LEU A 672 10.12 -49.89 18.30
CA LEU A 672 10.50 -50.80 19.38
C LEU A 672 10.39 -52.27 18.96
N GLN A 673 9.51 -52.63 18.01
CA GLN A 673 9.40 -54.00 17.46
C GLN A 673 10.67 -54.43 16.72
N THR A 674 11.30 -53.52 15.97
CA THR A 674 12.51 -53.82 15.18
C THR A 674 13.74 -54.14 16.04
N SER A 675 13.70 -53.86 17.35
CA SER A 675 14.77 -54.20 18.29
C SER A 675 14.66 -55.59 18.92
N GLU A 676 13.54 -56.30 18.74
CA GLU A 676 13.41 -57.72 19.13
C GLU A 676 13.94 -58.68 18.05
N GLU A 677 13.92 -58.29 16.77
CA GLU A 677 14.47 -59.10 15.67
C GLU A 677 15.98 -58.90 15.45
N GLN A 678 16.60 -57.90 16.09
CA GLN A 678 18.04 -57.64 16.04
C GLN A 678 18.72 -57.87 17.38
N GLY A 679 18.41 -59.01 18.00
CA GLY A 679 19.26 -59.63 19.01
C GLY A 679 20.55 -60.21 18.42
N GLU A 680 21.24 -59.51 17.52
CA GLU A 680 22.65 -59.74 17.20
C GLU A 680 23.22 -58.58 16.36
N ARG A 681 24.36 -58.05 16.82
CA ARG A 681 25.24 -57.04 16.21
C ARG A 681 24.96 -55.56 16.50
N THR A 682 25.58 -55.15 17.60
CA THR A 682 26.21 -53.84 17.80
C THR A 682 26.94 -53.32 16.56
N THR A 683 26.68 -52.07 16.17
CA THR A 683 27.65 -50.94 16.28
C THR A 683 26.98 -49.61 15.90
N LEU A 684 27.26 -48.58 16.70
CA LEU A 684 26.83 -47.20 16.53
C LEU A 684 27.49 -46.53 15.31
N ASN A 685 26.75 -45.71 14.57
CA ASN A 685 27.19 -44.33 14.27
C ASN A 685 26.00 -43.40 13.90
N PRO A 686 26.00 -42.12 14.34
CA PRO A 686 24.89 -41.17 14.16
C PRO A 686 25.13 -40.19 13.01
N GLN A 687 24.08 -39.89 12.24
CA GLN A 687 23.82 -38.67 11.41
C GLN A 687 23.14 -39.04 10.09
N GLY A 688 22.01 -38.38 9.79
CA GLY A 688 21.36 -38.45 8.48
C GLY A 688 19.83 -38.31 8.53
N PHE A 689 19.34 -37.20 9.09
CA PHE A 689 17.92 -36.81 9.10
C PHE A 689 17.62 -35.93 7.85
N PHE A 690 16.45 -36.18 7.24
CA PHE A 690 15.76 -35.45 6.18
C PHE A 690 16.22 -35.58 4.71
N ALA A 691 15.48 -36.39 3.94
CA ALA A 691 15.22 -36.12 2.52
C ALA A 691 13.88 -36.73 2.06
N ALA A 692 13.04 -35.87 1.47
CA ALA A 692 11.98 -36.12 0.50
C ALA A 692 10.67 -36.82 0.93
N TYR A 693 9.61 -36.01 1.13
CA TYR A 693 8.27 -36.35 0.67
C TYR A 693 7.97 -35.50 -0.58
N ILE A 694 8.08 -36.11 -1.76
CA ILE A 694 7.38 -35.65 -2.97
C ILE A 694 6.39 -36.76 -3.31
N SER A 695 5.12 -36.40 -3.33
CA SER A 695 4.01 -37.23 -3.76
C SER A 695 4.14 -37.59 -5.24
N GLN A 696 4.12 -38.88 -5.55
CA GLN A 696 3.74 -39.37 -6.88
C GLN A 696 2.53 -40.29 -6.72
N THR A 697 1.38 -39.78 -7.13
CA THR A 697 0.24 -40.58 -7.57
C THR A 697 0.58 -41.27 -8.88
N GLN A 698 0.31 -42.57 -8.92
CA GLN A 698 0.41 -43.43 -10.09
C GLN A 698 -0.57 -43.01 -11.20
N ASN A 699 -0.18 -43.21 -12.45
CA ASN A 699 -1.00 -43.88 -13.48
C ASN A 699 -0.14 -44.10 -14.75
N THR A 700 0.24 -45.35 -15.01
CA THR A 700 -0.31 -46.24 -16.07
C THR A 700 0.14 -45.86 -17.48
N GLU A 701 1.08 -46.64 -18.05
CA GLU A 701 0.89 -47.50 -19.23
C GLU A 701 2.23 -47.89 -19.88
N ALA A 702 2.21 -49.08 -20.48
CA ALA A 702 3.33 -49.89 -20.94
C ALA A 702 4.01 -49.36 -22.22
N PRO A 703 5.17 -49.91 -22.62
CA PRO A 703 6.07 -49.32 -23.61
C PRO A 703 5.83 -49.87 -25.02
N ALA A 704 6.02 -49.02 -26.03
CA ALA A 704 6.22 -49.46 -27.42
C ALA A 704 7.44 -48.76 -28.05
N SER A 705 8.48 -49.57 -28.21
CA SER A 705 9.44 -49.64 -29.32
C SER A 705 9.97 -48.37 -29.99
N SER A 706 11.30 -48.25 -29.91
CA SER A 706 12.26 -47.97 -31.01
C SER A 706 12.04 -46.75 -31.90
N LEU A 707 13.01 -45.84 -31.90
CA LEU A 707 13.92 -45.66 -33.05
C LEU A 707 15.13 -44.80 -32.65
N ALA A 708 16.27 -45.18 -33.23
CA ALA A 708 17.61 -44.71 -33.00
C ALA A 708 17.88 -43.31 -33.65
N PRO A 709 19.07 -42.71 -33.44
CA PRO A 709 19.32 -41.27 -33.54
C PRO A 709 19.85 -40.83 -34.92
N LYS A 710 19.80 -39.51 -35.17
CA LYS A 710 20.60 -38.63 -36.07
C LYS A 710 19.70 -37.43 -36.43
N GLN A 711 20.06 -36.16 -36.35
CA GLN A 711 21.34 -35.43 -36.41
C GLN A 711 21.33 -34.24 -35.44
#